data_AF-A0A660ZAH7-F1
#
_entry.id   AF-A0A660ZAH7-F1
#
_cell.length_a   1.000
_cell.length_b   1.000
_cell.length_c   1.000
_cell.angle_alpha   90.00
_cell.angle_beta   90.00
_cell.angle_gamma   90.00
#
_symmetry.space_group_name_H-M   'P 1'
#
loop_
_entity.id
_entity.type
_entity.pdbx_description
1 polymer ?
#
loop_
_entity_poly.entity_id
_entity_poly.type
_entity_poly.pdbx_seq_one_letter_code
_entity_poly.pdbx_strand_id
1 'polypeptide(L)'
;MKKSNKNWFLLLLLLLFTTVNTFSQVTEKCGTFSSEVLEKRGLGCDDRPSYTTEEFTIQSSHFIIHYTLGEPPPENYEPPDDGTTYVFAQTVSEAAEYAWNKQINELGWQTPPGDGNCGGGNDKYDIYIKFRYFYGQTVGETQYGTYGYTSYIEITPQIETSEGSGVYRPLTTNEIKVTIAHEFNHALQYRYNAVKPSYWFYENTATWMEEINYPEINEWITFFLNDPDNDSPLNKPYLPIDQTGNQYEYNGALFCHTMSKWKEEDVIKDIWEYSANSNQEFLYDINYVLSSGNYTYNTSLAEVLRRYAVWRYYTGDYDDGNHFDKANLMQGMEPLRRHNNGVGSGNSEPENLNSRGGTNYIVFKHANGVININFDGQNNTQFAAIGLEKRHYFSDVENNFSLNSSNDGTFSSLSCIGEDSVVLIPVVTEWQNQQSGLTYSYSSSLGTGISTSFWSEKENTNLNGNLSVQSSTTVNSGDSKHLRNLYQYREKTNQERFSNFQGKPVKHNNWNLIHSHYLLNKDFEASSQNNRQSAKYDFLENGKVQILPEGYLIPGQGSGSFLDPWYVLSDGTQPGNHWIDFTYQYEPNGKEGATEKGVFLGQPIISGRPYYKVDMPLDEEILNVNGQTRKFWPYKWTGEDVEFQEEYDRQTGIVFNSTDAIAKGILKGQLMSNDQNGIDNPSQRKMVRTDNGQYHVVYESMGTVFYTYSLTSNFYGAWAPDVKLDDYGKNPAIDFEADTVMVVFETYNPQYSQDVYIFLYSFVPLGNGFYDAWYYYPVTHYSNSSYYGNTKPVVSYAPYE
;
A
#
# COMPACT_ATOMS: atom_id res chain seq x y z
N MET A 1 -34.02 11.68 -69.46
CA MET A 1 -34.70 12.98 -69.17
C MET A 1 -35.46 12.85 -67.85
N LYS A 2 -35.32 13.85 -66.97
CA LYS A 2 -35.80 13.98 -65.57
C LYS A 2 -35.00 13.16 -64.54
N LYS A 3 -34.68 13.62 -63.32
CA LYS A 3 -34.68 14.92 -62.61
C LYS A 3 -33.83 14.63 -61.34
N SER A 4 -32.81 15.42 -61.04
CA SER A 4 -32.72 16.34 -59.88
C SER A 4 -33.36 15.82 -58.57
N ASN A 5 -32.52 15.52 -57.56
CA ASN A 5 -32.74 15.80 -56.14
C ASN A 5 -31.55 15.33 -55.29
N LYS A 6 -30.51 16.15 -55.14
CA LYS A 6 -29.55 16.11 -54.03
C LYS A 6 -28.96 17.52 -53.89
N ASN A 7 -29.63 18.41 -53.16
CA ASN A 7 -29.08 19.72 -52.75
C ASN A 7 -29.90 20.37 -51.61
N TRP A 8 -30.44 19.58 -50.67
CA TRP A 8 -31.28 20.09 -49.57
C TRP A 8 -30.87 19.59 -48.18
N PHE A 9 -29.63 19.14 -48.01
CA PHE A 9 -29.10 18.71 -46.69
C PHE A 9 -27.83 19.44 -46.23
N LEU A 10 -27.28 20.35 -47.04
CA LEU A 10 -26.05 21.09 -46.70
C LEU A 10 -26.28 22.55 -46.27
N LEU A 11 -27.52 23.06 -46.33
CA LEU A 11 -27.83 24.46 -46.01
C LEU A 11 -28.61 24.67 -44.71
N LEU A 12 -28.98 23.60 -43.99
CA LEU A 12 -29.68 23.70 -42.70
C LEU A 12 -28.79 23.44 -41.48
N LEU A 13 -27.51 23.12 -41.69
CA LEU A 13 -26.49 23.00 -40.64
C LEU A 13 -25.61 24.25 -40.50
N LEU A 14 -25.85 25.28 -41.34
CA LEU A 14 -25.04 26.51 -41.39
C LEU A 14 -25.71 27.74 -40.75
N LEU A 15 -26.82 27.58 -40.02
CA LEU A 15 -27.63 28.71 -39.49
C LEU A 15 -28.19 28.48 -38.07
N LEU A 16 -27.54 27.63 -37.26
CA LEU A 16 -27.93 27.40 -35.85
C LEU A 16 -26.73 27.33 -34.88
N PHE A 17 -25.61 27.97 -35.24
CA PHE A 17 -24.52 28.31 -34.33
C PHE A 17 -24.05 29.75 -34.58
N THR A 18 -24.97 30.69 -34.38
CA THR A 18 -24.59 31.98 -33.82
C THR A 18 -25.16 32.03 -32.41
N THR A 19 -24.70 31.11 -31.57
CA THR A 19 -24.66 31.40 -30.13
C THR A 19 -23.63 32.51 -30.00
N VAL A 20 -24.11 33.70 -29.66
CA VAL A 20 -23.26 34.65 -28.97
C VAL A 20 -22.74 33.87 -27.77
N ASN A 21 -21.47 33.47 -27.80
CA ASN A 21 -20.78 33.02 -26.60
C ASN A 21 -20.76 34.26 -25.70
N THR A 22 -21.76 34.39 -24.85
CA THR A 22 -21.60 35.10 -23.59
C THR A 22 -20.57 34.27 -22.84
N PHE A 23 -19.30 34.68 -22.93
CA PHE A 23 -18.27 34.20 -22.03
C PHE A 23 -18.79 34.42 -20.61
N SER A 24 -19.00 33.34 -19.89
CA SER A 24 -19.19 33.32 -18.45
C SER A 24 -17.80 33.49 -17.86
N GLN A 25 -17.49 34.65 -17.30
CA GLN A 25 -16.34 34.82 -16.41
C GLN A 25 -16.83 34.71 -14.97
N VAL A 26 -16.54 33.57 -14.34
CA VAL A 26 -16.69 33.35 -12.89
C VAL A 26 -16.32 34.62 -12.13
N THR A 27 -17.16 35.01 -11.16
CA THR A 27 -16.91 36.16 -10.28
C THR A 27 -15.46 36.12 -9.80
N GLU A 28 -14.68 37.14 -10.20
CA GLU A 28 -13.25 37.21 -9.89
C GLU A 28 -13.06 37.23 -8.37
N LYS A 29 -12.09 36.45 -7.89
CA LYS A 29 -11.94 36.18 -6.46
C LYS A 29 -11.38 37.39 -5.71
N CYS A 30 -10.30 37.96 -6.23
CA CYS A 30 -9.52 39.01 -5.60
C CYS A 30 -9.55 40.28 -6.46
N GLY A 31 -9.83 41.43 -5.83
CA GLY A 31 -9.81 42.76 -6.48
C GLY A 31 -8.52 43.55 -6.30
N THR A 32 -7.53 43.01 -5.56
CA THR A 32 -6.28 43.70 -5.13
C THR A 32 -5.49 44.33 -6.29
N PHE A 33 -5.47 43.69 -7.45
CA PHE A 33 -4.74 44.18 -8.63
C PHE A 33 -5.64 44.81 -9.70
N SER A 34 -6.91 45.08 -9.38
CA SER A 34 -7.78 45.86 -10.25
C SER A 34 -7.22 47.27 -10.45
N SER A 35 -7.48 47.86 -11.63
CA SER A 35 -7.03 49.22 -11.94
C SER A 35 -7.48 50.24 -10.89
N GLU A 36 -8.70 50.09 -10.36
CA GLU A 36 -9.24 50.97 -9.32
C GLU A 36 -8.42 50.91 -8.02
N VAL A 37 -8.05 49.71 -7.57
CA VAL A 37 -7.26 49.54 -6.34
C VAL A 37 -5.83 50.02 -6.53
N LEU A 38 -5.21 49.71 -7.67
CA LEU A 38 -3.84 50.15 -7.96
C LEU A 38 -3.70 51.68 -8.07
N GLU A 39 -4.76 52.38 -8.49
CA GLU A 39 -4.81 53.85 -8.51
C GLU A 39 -4.88 54.46 -7.10
N LYS A 40 -5.38 53.73 -6.11
CA LYS A 40 -5.43 54.17 -4.70
C LYS A 40 -4.10 54.04 -3.98
N ARG A 41 -3.14 53.30 -4.55
CA ARG A 41 -1.81 53.14 -3.96
C ARG A 41 -1.06 54.47 -3.93
N GLY A 42 -0.66 54.90 -2.74
CA GLY A 42 -0.05 56.19 -2.47
C GLY A 42 -1.02 57.24 -1.94
N LEU A 43 -2.31 56.92 -1.83
CA LEU A 43 -3.30 57.75 -1.16
C LEU A 43 -3.18 57.62 0.37
N GLY A 44 -3.58 58.70 1.05
CA GLY A 44 -3.55 58.78 2.51
C GLY A 44 -4.85 58.25 3.13
N CYS A 45 -4.92 58.30 4.46
CA CYS A 45 -6.00 57.68 5.21
C CYS A 45 -7.39 58.32 5.03
N ASP A 46 -7.47 59.50 4.43
CA ASP A 46 -8.73 60.19 4.13
C ASP A 46 -9.52 59.48 3.00
N ASP A 47 -8.86 58.60 2.24
CA ASP A 47 -9.46 57.85 1.12
C ASP A 47 -9.98 56.46 1.52
N ARG A 48 -9.96 56.14 2.82
CA ARG A 48 -10.53 54.88 3.35
C ARG A 48 -12.04 54.81 3.17
N PRO A 49 -12.62 53.59 3.14
CA PRO A 49 -14.05 53.42 2.90
C PRO A 49 -14.88 54.12 3.97
N SER A 50 -15.90 54.85 3.52
CA SER A 50 -16.98 55.38 4.36
C SER A 50 -18.31 54.68 4.05
N TYR A 51 -19.18 54.60 5.06
CA TYR A 51 -20.54 54.06 4.94
C TYR A 51 -21.56 55.20 4.79
N THR A 52 -22.64 54.93 4.06
CA THR A 52 -23.78 55.87 3.95
C THR A 52 -24.74 55.78 5.14
N THR A 53 -24.61 54.72 5.93
CA THR A 53 -25.39 54.37 7.11
C THR A 53 -24.51 54.37 8.37
N GLU A 54 -25.11 54.12 9.54
CA GLU A 54 -24.37 54.04 10.81
C GLU A 54 -23.33 52.91 10.77
N GLU A 55 -22.08 53.28 11.05
CA GLU A 55 -20.94 52.38 11.12
C GLU A 55 -20.79 51.79 12.52
N PHE A 56 -20.55 50.48 12.58
CA PHE A 56 -20.24 49.73 13.78
C PHE A 56 -18.84 49.13 13.67
N THR A 57 -18.21 48.84 14.81
CA THR A 57 -16.90 48.20 14.85
C THR A 57 -16.86 46.99 15.79
N ILE A 58 -16.10 45.96 15.40
CA ILE A 58 -15.65 44.88 16.28
C ILE A 58 -14.14 45.00 16.43
N GLN A 59 -13.66 45.14 17.65
CA GLN A 59 -12.23 45.17 17.93
C GLN A 59 -11.77 43.84 18.53
N SER A 60 -10.72 43.27 17.95
CA SER A 60 -10.02 42.10 18.47
C SER A 60 -8.60 42.48 18.93
N SER A 61 -7.70 41.52 19.10
CA SER A 61 -6.33 41.79 19.55
C SER A 61 -5.55 42.60 18.51
N HIS A 62 -5.64 42.21 17.24
CA HIS A 62 -4.85 42.75 16.15
C HIS A 62 -5.66 43.52 15.11
N PHE A 63 -7.00 43.40 15.10
CA PHE A 63 -7.84 43.95 14.05
C PHE A 63 -8.97 44.86 14.56
N ILE A 64 -9.45 45.71 13.64
CA ILE A 64 -10.71 46.45 13.75
C ILE A 64 -11.55 46.13 12.52
N ILE A 65 -12.74 45.54 12.73
CA ILE A 65 -13.67 45.22 11.66
C ILE A 65 -14.74 46.31 11.60
N HIS A 66 -14.82 46.99 10.46
CA HIS A 66 -15.77 48.05 10.17
C HIS A 66 -16.95 47.50 9.36
N TYR A 67 -18.18 47.80 9.75
CA TYR A 67 -19.38 47.29 9.07
C TYR A 67 -20.63 48.14 9.33
N THR A 68 -21.66 47.95 8.51
CA THR A 68 -23.01 48.49 8.77
C THR A 68 -24.03 47.36 8.92
N LEU A 69 -25.04 47.56 9.76
CA LEU A 69 -26.12 46.59 9.96
C LEU A 69 -27.17 46.69 8.84
N GLY A 70 -27.56 45.54 8.28
CA GLY A 70 -28.74 45.38 7.43
C GLY A 70 -29.77 44.48 8.12
N GLU A 71 -30.97 45.01 8.41
CA GLU A 71 -32.08 44.24 9.00
C GLU A 71 -32.97 43.63 7.91
N PRO A 72 -33.40 42.35 8.07
CA PRO A 72 -32.62 41.13 7.81
C PRO A 72 -32.25 40.97 6.31
N PRO A 73 -31.31 40.08 5.93
CA PRO A 73 -30.96 39.89 4.52
C PRO A 73 -32.22 39.52 3.74
N PRO A 74 -32.64 40.31 2.73
CA PRO A 74 -33.74 39.90 1.88
C PRO A 74 -33.35 38.59 1.17
N GLU A 75 -34.29 37.66 1.00
CA GLU A 75 -34.07 36.44 0.19
C GLU A 75 -33.63 36.76 -1.26
N ASN A 76 -33.79 38.02 -1.70
CA ASN A 76 -33.28 38.56 -2.95
C ASN A 76 -32.76 39.99 -2.71
N TYR A 77 -31.45 40.24 -2.89
CA TYR A 77 -30.92 41.61 -2.92
C TYR A 77 -31.20 42.28 -4.28
N GLU A 78 -31.58 43.55 -4.26
CA GLU A 78 -31.39 44.49 -5.37
C GLU A 78 -30.02 45.17 -5.18
N PRO A 79 -29.17 45.34 -6.20
CA PRO A 79 -27.77 45.78 -6.02
C PRO A 79 -27.63 47.29 -5.76
N PRO A 80 -26.53 47.82 -5.15
CA PRO A 80 -25.57 47.24 -4.20
C PRO A 80 -25.78 47.77 -2.74
N ASP A 81 -25.69 46.88 -1.73
CA ASP A 81 -25.85 47.20 -0.31
C ASP A 81 -24.64 46.74 0.52
N ASP A 82 -24.14 47.63 1.39
CA ASP A 82 -23.03 47.39 2.33
C ASP A 82 -23.50 46.66 3.62
N GLY A 83 -24.82 46.56 3.82
CA GLY A 83 -25.47 45.94 4.98
C GLY A 83 -25.10 44.48 5.21
N THR A 84 -24.72 44.16 6.45
CA THR A 84 -24.45 42.79 6.91
C THR A 84 -25.02 42.52 8.31
N THR A 85 -24.74 41.35 8.88
CA THR A 85 -25.14 40.98 10.24
C THR A 85 -23.95 41.02 11.21
N TYR A 86 -24.23 41.15 12.51
CA TYR A 86 -23.20 41.03 13.55
C TYR A 86 -22.47 39.67 13.48
N VAL A 87 -23.18 38.57 13.18
CA VAL A 87 -22.59 37.23 13.07
C VAL A 87 -21.60 37.13 11.90
N PHE A 88 -21.91 37.78 10.77
CA PHE A 88 -20.97 37.87 9.65
C PHE A 88 -19.71 38.64 10.05
N ALA A 89 -19.88 39.83 10.65
CA ALA A 89 -18.75 40.65 11.10
C ALA A 89 -17.89 39.95 12.17
N GLN A 90 -18.54 39.20 13.07
CA GLN A 90 -17.85 38.37 14.06
C GLN A 90 -17.06 37.23 13.39
N THR A 91 -17.64 36.54 12.40
CA THR A 91 -16.93 35.51 11.62
C THR A 91 -15.69 36.08 10.93
N VAL A 92 -15.78 37.29 10.35
CA VAL A 92 -14.64 38.00 9.74
C VAL A 92 -13.55 38.28 10.79
N SER A 93 -13.93 38.78 11.98
CA SER A 93 -12.99 39.05 13.08
C SER A 93 -12.27 37.79 13.53
N GLU A 94 -12.99 36.68 13.71
CA GLU A 94 -12.44 35.39 14.13
C GLU A 94 -11.52 34.79 13.07
N ALA A 95 -11.90 34.86 11.79
CA ALA A 95 -11.06 34.42 10.68
C ALA A 95 -9.76 35.23 10.57
N ALA A 96 -9.82 36.54 10.80
CA ALA A 96 -8.66 37.42 10.76
C ALA A 96 -7.66 37.12 11.88
N GLU A 97 -8.14 36.94 13.13
CA GLU A 97 -7.28 36.53 14.26
C GLU A 97 -6.66 35.15 14.04
N TYR A 98 -7.40 34.22 13.46
CA TYR A 98 -6.88 32.91 13.12
C TYR A 98 -5.79 33.00 12.02
N ALA A 99 -6.03 33.78 10.96
CA ALA A 99 -5.04 34.04 9.92
C ALA A 99 -3.78 34.74 10.46
N TRP A 100 -3.94 35.69 11.39
CA TRP A 100 -2.81 36.31 12.08
C TRP A 100 -1.99 35.28 12.84
N ASN A 101 -2.63 34.45 13.68
CA ASN A 101 -1.92 33.43 14.42
C ASN A 101 -1.18 32.47 13.50
N LYS A 102 -1.81 32.04 12.42
CA LYS A 102 -1.21 31.09 11.48
C LYS A 102 -0.05 31.72 10.69
N GLN A 103 -0.30 32.82 9.99
CA GLN A 103 0.69 33.39 9.07
C GLN A 103 1.86 34.07 9.80
N ILE A 104 1.60 34.74 10.93
CA ILE A 104 2.64 35.46 11.67
C ILE A 104 3.25 34.60 12.77
N ASN A 105 2.45 34.04 13.68
CA ASN A 105 3.02 33.36 14.86
C ASN A 105 3.56 31.97 14.51
N GLU A 106 2.86 31.22 13.65
CA GLU A 106 3.29 29.86 13.27
C GLU A 106 4.26 29.87 12.08
N LEU A 107 3.92 30.55 10.99
CA LEU A 107 4.74 30.58 9.77
C LEU A 107 5.82 31.67 9.76
N GLY A 108 5.77 32.63 10.70
CA GLY A 108 6.84 33.63 10.88
C GLY A 108 6.86 34.77 9.86
N TRP A 109 5.76 35.03 9.14
CA TRP A 109 5.67 36.20 8.28
C TRP A 109 5.73 37.49 9.10
N GLN A 110 6.30 38.55 8.53
CA GLN A 110 6.37 39.83 9.21
C GLN A 110 5.00 40.54 9.18
N THR A 111 4.59 41.11 10.31
CA THR A 111 3.29 41.80 10.45
C THR A 111 3.12 42.92 9.42
N PRO A 112 1.89 43.21 8.96
CA PRO A 112 1.66 44.35 8.08
C PRO A 112 2.19 45.65 8.70
N PRO A 113 2.60 46.65 7.91
CA PRO A 113 2.98 47.95 8.44
C PRO A 113 1.82 48.56 9.23
N GLY A 114 2.10 49.12 10.41
CA GLY A 114 1.11 49.89 11.16
C GLY A 114 0.75 51.17 10.42
N ASP A 115 -0.49 51.60 10.57
CA ASP A 115 -1.11 52.74 9.90
C ASP A 115 -1.32 53.95 10.84
N GLY A 116 -0.85 53.88 12.09
CA GLY A 116 -0.91 54.96 13.06
C GLY A 116 -2.34 55.26 13.53
N ASN A 117 -2.83 56.43 13.12
CA ASN A 117 -4.13 56.95 13.55
C ASN A 117 -5.26 56.67 12.54
N CYS A 118 -4.99 55.90 11.50
CA CYS A 118 -5.93 55.65 10.42
C CYS A 118 -7.00 54.64 10.84
N GLY A 119 -8.17 54.70 10.17
CA GLY A 119 -9.32 53.85 10.52
C GLY A 119 -9.78 54.05 11.97
N GLY A 120 -9.55 53.05 12.81
CA GLY A 120 -9.89 53.07 14.24
C GLY A 120 -8.82 53.61 15.21
N GLY A 121 -7.66 54.05 14.71
CA GLY A 121 -6.70 54.88 15.45
C GLY A 121 -5.92 54.23 16.60
N ASN A 122 -5.48 52.98 16.45
CA ASN A 122 -4.76 52.23 17.49
C ASN A 122 -3.69 51.25 16.95
N ASP A 123 -3.11 51.49 15.77
CA ASP A 123 -2.16 50.57 15.08
C ASP A 123 -2.68 49.12 14.93
N LYS A 124 -4.00 48.92 14.97
CA LYS A 124 -4.66 47.64 14.64
C LYS A 124 -5.04 47.64 13.18
N TYR A 125 -4.96 46.49 12.53
CA TYR A 125 -5.19 46.38 11.10
C TYR A 125 -6.70 46.43 10.77
N ASP A 126 -7.10 47.29 9.84
CA ASP A 126 -8.51 47.52 9.53
C ASP A 126 -9.03 46.60 8.40
N ILE A 127 -10.24 46.08 8.61
CA ILE A 127 -10.99 45.31 7.63
C ILE A 127 -12.38 45.91 7.48
N TYR A 128 -12.74 46.33 6.27
CA TYR A 128 -14.03 46.93 5.94
C TYR A 128 -14.94 45.90 5.27
N ILE A 129 -16.11 45.64 5.85
CA ILE A 129 -17.15 44.86 5.18
C ILE A 129 -17.93 45.81 4.28
N LYS A 130 -17.72 45.71 2.97
CA LYS A 130 -18.27 46.66 1.99
C LYS A 130 -18.52 45.99 0.65
N PHE A 131 -19.64 46.30 -0.01
CA PHE A 131 -20.01 45.64 -1.26
C PHE A 131 -18.94 45.81 -2.34
N ARG A 132 -18.48 44.68 -2.88
CA ARG A 132 -17.60 44.59 -4.05
C ARG A 132 -18.09 43.48 -4.97
N TYR A 133 -17.67 43.57 -6.23
CA TYR A 133 -17.90 42.52 -7.22
C TYR A 133 -16.89 41.36 -7.11
N PHE A 134 -15.98 41.43 -6.14
CA PHE A 134 -15.00 40.41 -5.79
C PHE A 134 -15.26 39.94 -4.36
N TYR A 135 -14.72 38.78 -3.98
CA TYR A 135 -14.87 38.29 -2.60
C TYR A 135 -14.17 39.23 -1.62
N GLY A 136 -12.94 39.63 -1.95
CA GLY A 136 -12.15 40.58 -1.18
C GLY A 136 -11.18 41.36 -2.04
N GLN A 137 -10.56 42.36 -1.42
CA GLN A 137 -9.40 43.05 -1.97
C GLN A 137 -8.60 43.71 -0.84
N THR A 138 -7.30 43.81 -1.05
CA THR A 138 -6.39 44.53 -0.18
C THR A 138 -5.95 45.80 -0.87
N VAL A 139 -6.10 46.94 -0.21
CA VAL A 139 -5.82 48.25 -0.81
C VAL A 139 -4.56 48.81 -0.18
N GLY A 140 -3.52 49.00 -0.99
CA GLY A 140 -2.29 49.66 -0.57
C GLY A 140 -2.50 51.18 -0.41
N GLU A 141 -1.88 51.77 0.61
CA GLU A 141 -2.04 53.18 0.98
C GLU A 141 -0.68 53.90 0.96
N THR A 142 -0.03 54.09 2.11
CA THR A 142 1.17 54.91 2.26
C THR A 142 2.42 54.07 2.09
N GLN A 143 3.42 54.59 1.38
CA GLN A 143 4.69 53.87 1.18
C GLN A 143 5.38 53.57 2.54
N TYR A 144 5.80 52.33 2.70
CA TYR A 144 6.54 51.80 3.84
C TYR A 144 7.87 51.21 3.38
N GLY A 145 8.98 51.76 3.88
CA GLY A 145 10.31 51.36 3.43
C GLY A 145 10.55 51.68 1.95
N THR A 146 11.34 50.85 1.27
CA THR A 146 11.71 51.10 -0.14
C THR A 146 10.60 50.65 -1.11
N TYR A 147 10.05 49.46 -0.90
CA TYR A 147 9.14 48.81 -1.84
C TYR A 147 7.79 48.42 -1.23
N GLY A 148 7.62 48.55 0.08
CA GLY A 148 6.40 48.18 0.78
C GLY A 148 5.41 49.34 0.93
N TYR A 149 4.20 49.03 1.38
CA TYR A 149 3.09 49.95 1.63
C TYR A 149 2.30 49.49 2.85
N THR A 150 1.73 50.45 3.60
CA THR A 150 0.59 50.17 4.51
C THR A 150 -0.62 49.76 3.68
N SER A 151 -1.57 49.07 4.28
CA SER A 151 -2.78 48.64 3.58
C SER A 151 -3.95 48.41 4.53
N TYR A 152 -5.14 48.24 3.97
CA TYR A 152 -6.33 47.72 4.65
C TYR A 152 -7.03 46.67 3.76
N ILE A 153 -7.95 45.90 4.32
CA ILE A 153 -8.73 44.90 3.57
C ILE A 153 -10.18 45.36 3.41
N GLU A 154 -10.78 45.06 2.27
CA GLU A 154 -12.22 45.11 2.06
C GLU A 154 -12.73 43.70 1.74
N ILE A 155 -13.81 43.28 2.39
CA ILE A 155 -14.49 42.01 2.10
C ILE A 155 -15.96 42.29 1.77
N THR A 156 -16.47 41.68 0.69
CA THR A 156 -17.87 41.87 0.31
C THR A 156 -18.79 41.10 1.27
N PRO A 157 -19.94 41.66 1.70
CA PRO A 157 -20.92 40.92 2.47
C PRO A 157 -21.69 39.90 1.63
N GLN A 158 -21.66 40.03 0.30
CA GLN A 158 -22.51 39.26 -0.61
C GLN A 158 -21.89 39.09 -1.99
N ILE A 159 -22.18 37.95 -2.62
CA ILE A 159 -21.78 37.59 -3.99
C ILE A 159 -22.96 37.05 -4.78
N GLU A 160 -22.84 37.10 -6.09
CA GLU A 160 -23.85 36.55 -6.98
C GLU A 160 -23.93 35.02 -6.84
N THR A 161 -25.14 34.47 -6.78
CA THR A 161 -25.38 33.01 -6.64
C THR A 161 -24.88 32.22 -7.84
N SER A 162 -24.95 32.83 -9.02
CA SER A 162 -24.35 32.39 -10.27
C SER A 162 -24.16 33.62 -11.14
N GLU A 163 -23.07 33.67 -11.88
CA GLU A 163 -22.71 34.81 -12.72
C GLU A 163 -23.87 35.25 -13.64
N GLY A 164 -24.20 36.54 -13.62
CA GLY A 164 -25.23 37.15 -14.45
C GLY A 164 -26.68 36.83 -14.04
N SER A 165 -26.90 36.16 -12.90
CA SER A 165 -28.25 35.91 -12.37
C SER A 165 -28.95 37.16 -11.84
N GLY A 166 -28.20 38.19 -11.44
CA GLY A 166 -28.65 39.32 -10.65
C GLY A 166 -29.06 38.98 -9.22
N VAL A 167 -28.90 37.72 -8.79
CA VAL A 167 -29.33 37.23 -7.47
C VAL A 167 -28.12 37.07 -6.58
N TYR A 168 -28.09 37.79 -5.45
CA TYR A 168 -26.97 37.76 -4.51
C TYR A 168 -27.31 36.96 -3.24
N ARG A 169 -26.28 36.35 -2.67
CA ARG A 169 -26.29 35.65 -1.38
C ARG A 169 -25.15 36.14 -0.51
N PRO A 170 -25.25 36.04 0.82
CA PRO A 170 -24.10 36.25 1.69
C PRO A 170 -23.00 35.21 1.40
N LEU A 171 -21.74 35.58 1.69
CA LEU A 171 -20.65 34.61 1.73
C LEU A 171 -20.92 33.57 2.81
N THR A 172 -20.55 32.33 2.53
CA THR A 172 -20.53 31.26 3.52
C THR A 172 -19.37 31.44 4.49
N THR A 173 -19.41 30.74 5.64
CA THR A 173 -18.30 30.76 6.60
C THR A 173 -16.98 30.30 5.99
N ASN A 174 -16.99 29.33 5.07
CA ASN A 174 -15.77 28.85 4.42
C ASN A 174 -15.20 29.89 3.46
N GLU A 175 -16.06 30.50 2.64
CA GLU A 175 -15.68 31.60 1.73
C GLU A 175 -15.07 32.77 2.53
N ILE A 176 -15.69 33.18 3.64
CA ILE A 176 -15.12 34.24 4.52
C ILE A 176 -13.73 33.84 5.01
N LYS A 177 -13.56 32.61 5.50
CA LYS A 177 -12.29 32.13 6.04
C LYS A 177 -11.18 32.18 4.99
N VAL A 178 -11.39 31.59 3.82
CA VAL A 178 -10.36 31.53 2.77
C VAL A 178 -10.09 32.91 2.17
N THR A 179 -11.12 33.74 1.96
CA THR A 179 -10.94 35.13 1.50
C THR A 179 -10.12 35.94 2.50
N ILE A 180 -10.39 35.84 3.81
CA ILE A 180 -9.61 36.57 4.81
C ILE A 180 -8.16 36.06 4.88
N ALA A 181 -7.92 34.75 4.77
CA ALA A 181 -6.54 34.24 4.70
C ALA A 181 -5.79 34.76 3.46
N HIS A 182 -6.46 34.78 2.31
CA HIS A 182 -5.94 35.28 1.03
C HIS A 182 -5.59 36.77 1.11
N GLU A 183 -6.55 37.62 1.47
CA GLU A 183 -6.36 39.07 1.54
C GLU A 183 -5.41 39.47 2.67
N PHE A 184 -5.44 38.78 3.80
CA PHE A 184 -4.45 39.01 4.84
C PHE A 184 -3.04 38.66 4.35
N ASN A 185 -2.87 37.66 3.49
CA ASN A 185 -1.56 37.41 2.90
C ASN A 185 -1.12 38.55 1.98
N HIS A 186 -2.01 39.15 1.18
CA HIS A 186 -1.70 40.37 0.43
C HIS A 186 -1.26 41.54 1.33
N ALA A 187 -1.87 41.70 2.51
CA ALA A 187 -1.42 42.70 3.48
C ALA A 187 0.05 42.47 3.93
N LEU A 188 0.43 41.20 4.13
CA LEU A 188 1.81 40.84 4.45
C LEU A 188 2.73 41.04 3.22
N GLN A 189 2.28 40.68 2.03
CA GLN A 189 3.04 40.89 0.78
C GLN A 189 3.32 42.38 0.55
N TYR A 190 2.32 43.25 0.78
CA TYR A 190 2.49 44.70 0.68
C TYR A 190 3.52 45.26 1.64
N ARG A 191 3.77 44.61 2.79
CA ARG A 191 4.91 44.97 3.64
C ARG A 191 6.24 44.81 2.90
N TYR A 192 6.41 43.69 2.22
CA TYR A 192 7.66 43.30 1.61
C TYR A 192 7.87 44.06 0.31
N ASN A 193 6.99 43.87 -0.66
CA ASN A 193 7.10 44.49 -1.95
C ASN A 193 5.71 44.65 -2.57
N ALA A 194 5.38 45.86 -3.00
CA ALA A 194 4.12 46.22 -3.66
C ALA A 194 4.33 46.75 -5.07
N VAL A 195 5.58 46.84 -5.56
CA VAL A 195 5.95 47.59 -6.77
C VAL A 195 6.47 46.72 -7.89
N LYS A 196 6.53 45.39 -7.69
CA LYS A 196 6.85 44.44 -8.77
C LYS A 196 5.84 44.60 -9.92
N PRO A 197 6.27 44.51 -11.18
CA PRO A 197 5.42 44.83 -12.32
C PRO A 197 4.44 43.71 -12.71
N SER A 198 4.59 42.49 -12.18
CA SER A 198 3.69 41.37 -12.44
C SER A 198 3.13 40.79 -11.15
N TYR A 199 1.81 40.54 -11.14
CA TYR A 199 1.07 40.11 -9.95
C TYR A 199 0.91 38.58 -9.81
N TRP A 200 1.35 37.79 -10.81
CA TRP A 200 1.18 36.32 -10.82
C TRP A 200 1.62 35.64 -9.50
N PHE A 201 2.75 36.09 -8.93
CA PHE A 201 3.29 35.49 -7.70
C PHE A 201 2.57 35.96 -6.43
N TYR A 202 1.97 37.16 -6.44
CA TYR A 202 1.12 37.62 -5.34
C TYR A 202 -0.10 36.70 -5.22
N GLU A 203 -0.79 36.47 -6.34
CA GLU A 203 -1.98 35.62 -6.39
C GLU A 203 -1.68 34.14 -6.15
N ASN A 204 -0.61 33.61 -6.74
CA ASN A 204 -0.16 32.24 -6.47
C ASN A 204 0.11 32.03 -4.98
N THR A 205 0.75 33.00 -4.32
CA THR A 205 1.11 32.88 -2.89
C THR A 205 -0.10 33.07 -1.98
N ALA A 206 -0.97 34.05 -2.27
CA ALA A 206 -2.18 34.29 -1.48
C ALA A 206 -3.14 33.10 -1.58
N THR A 207 -3.29 32.52 -2.78
CA THR A 207 -4.11 31.32 -3.00
C THR A 207 -3.50 30.08 -2.34
N TRP A 208 -2.18 29.89 -2.43
CA TRP A 208 -1.48 28.83 -1.69
C TRP A 208 -1.72 28.94 -0.17
N MET A 209 -1.72 30.16 0.35
CA MET A 209 -1.92 30.42 1.77
C MET A 209 -3.32 30.02 2.26
N GLU A 210 -4.34 29.97 1.39
CA GLU A 210 -5.67 29.52 1.78
C GLU A 210 -5.67 28.08 2.29
N GLU A 211 -5.03 27.18 1.55
CA GLU A 211 -4.92 25.76 1.91
C GLU A 211 -3.97 25.54 3.10
N ILE A 212 -2.89 26.33 3.21
CA ILE A 212 -1.99 26.27 4.37
C ILE A 212 -2.70 26.74 5.65
N ASN A 213 -3.57 27.75 5.53
CA ASN A 213 -4.29 28.32 6.64
C ASN A 213 -5.48 27.44 7.05
N TYR A 214 -6.22 26.90 6.08
CA TYR A 214 -7.39 26.05 6.29
C TYR A 214 -7.31 24.74 5.49
N PRO A 215 -6.48 23.76 5.91
CA PRO A 215 -6.32 22.49 5.20
C PRO A 215 -7.60 21.65 5.11
N GLU A 216 -8.67 21.99 5.83
CA GLU A 216 -9.96 21.31 5.77
C GLU A 216 -10.91 21.87 4.69
N ILE A 217 -10.62 23.05 4.14
CA ILE A 217 -11.47 23.73 3.15
C ILE A 217 -10.86 23.54 1.76
N ASN A 218 -11.57 22.88 0.85
CA ASN A 218 -11.06 22.51 -0.50
C ASN A 218 -11.69 23.35 -1.64
N GLU A 219 -12.10 24.58 -1.36
CA GLU A 219 -12.83 25.41 -2.32
C GLU A 219 -11.96 25.79 -3.52
N TRP A 220 -10.68 26.10 -3.31
CA TRP A 220 -9.72 26.34 -4.39
C TRP A 220 -9.62 25.13 -5.33
N ILE A 221 -9.43 23.92 -4.79
CA ILE A 221 -9.36 22.70 -5.61
C ILE A 221 -10.67 22.50 -6.38
N THR A 222 -11.80 22.62 -5.69
CA THR A 222 -13.11 22.23 -6.22
C THR A 222 -13.65 23.21 -7.26
N PHE A 223 -13.53 24.52 -7.00
CA PHE A 223 -14.18 25.57 -7.79
C PHE A 223 -13.23 26.35 -8.71
N PHE A 224 -11.91 26.24 -8.51
CA PHE A 224 -10.94 26.94 -9.36
C PHE A 224 -10.06 25.97 -10.14
N LEU A 225 -9.31 25.10 -9.44
CA LEU A 225 -8.33 24.23 -10.07
C LEU A 225 -8.97 23.16 -10.96
N ASN A 226 -10.13 22.64 -10.57
CA ASN A 226 -10.88 21.61 -11.29
C ASN A 226 -11.95 22.17 -12.23
N ASP A 227 -12.15 23.49 -12.27
CA ASP A 227 -13.12 24.09 -13.17
C ASP A 227 -12.61 23.98 -14.61
N PRO A 228 -13.35 23.33 -15.53
CA PRO A 228 -12.93 23.18 -16.92
C PRO A 228 -12.90 24.50 -17.71
N ASP A 229 -13.60 25.54 -17.26
CA ASP A 229 -13.63 26.85 -17.91
C ASP A 229 -12.43 27.73 -17.51
N ASN A 230 -11.75 27.40 -16.41
CA ASN A 230 -10.54 28.09 -15.96
C ASN A 230 -9.27 27.51 -16.61
N ASP A 231 -8.30 28.37 -16.90
CA ASP A 231 -6.98 27.91 -17.31
C ASP A 231 -6.21 27.47 -16.07
N SER A 232 -5.60 26.28 -16.11
CA SER A 232 -4.81 25.76 -15.00
C SER A 232 -3.54 25.07 -15.46
N PRO A 233 -2.53 24.91 -14.58
CA PRO A 233 -1.35 24.14 -14.89
C PRO A 233 -1.60 22.65 -15.18
N LEU A 234 -2.80 22.12 -14.86
CA LEU A 234 -3.18 20.72 -15.05
C LEU A 234 -3.91 20.48 -16.38
N ASN A 235 -4.80 21.40 -16.79
CA ASN A 235 -5.53 21.30 -18.06
C ASN A 235 -4.79 21.98 -19.24
N LYS A 236 -3.91 22.95 -18.96
CA LYS A 236 -3.05 23.61 -19.94
C LYS A 236 -1.59 23.58 -19.49
N PRO A 237 -0.99 22.39 -19.34
CA PRO A 237 0.34 22.24 -18.76
C PRO A 237 1.47 22.89 -19.58
N TYR A 238 1.20 23.21 -20.85
CA TYR A 238 2.11 23.88 -21.78
C TYR A 238 2.26 25.39 -21.54
N LEU A 239 1.39 25.99 -20.71
CA LEU A 239 1.47 27.39 -20.30
C LEU A 239 2.56 27.61 -19.23
N PRO A 240 3.11 28.83 -19.13
CA PRO A 240 4.19 29.11 -18.20
C PRO A 240 3.69 29.33 -16.76
N ILE A 241 4.59 29.24 -15.78
CA ILE A 241 4.24 29.44 -14.35
C ILE A 241 3.79 30.87 -14.03
N ASP A 242 4.19 31.85 -14.85
CA ASP A 242 3.88 33.28 -14.72
C ASP A 242 2.77 33.73 -15.67
N GLN A 243 1.95 32.80 -16.16
CA GLN A 243 0.75 33.11 -16.93
C GLN A 243 -0.29 33.79 -16.03
N THR A 244 -0.92 34.82 -16.57
CA THR A 244 -2.05 35.52 -15.97
C THR A 244 -3.25 35.52 -16.90
N GLY A 245 -4.45 35.63 -16.36
CA GLY A 245 -5.71 35.66 -17.08
C GLY A 245 -6.41 34.29 -17.10
N ASN A 246 -7.74 34.34 -17.22
CA ASN A 246 -8.63 33.18 -17.11
C ASN A 246 -8.40 32.35 -15.84
N GLN A 247 -8.19 33.03 -14.70
CA GLN A 247 -7.95 32.46 -13.37
C GLN A 247 -6.63 31.68 -13.21
N TYR A 248 -5.71 31.72 -14.19
CA TYR A 248 -4.48 30.93 -14.14
C TYR A 248 -3.57 31.31 -12.97
N GLU A 249 -3.52 32.59 -12.61
CA GLU A 249 -2.75 33.12 -11.47
C GLU A 249 -3.21 32.60 -10.10
N TYR A 250 -4.46 32.14 -9.98
CA TYR A 250 -4.93 31.47 -8.76
C TYR A 250 -4.61 29.97 -8.83
N ASN A 251 -4.81 29.35 -10.00
CA ASN A 251 -4.51 27.94 -10.23
C ASN A 251 -3.00 27.64 -10.24
N GLY A 252 -2.17 28.65 -10.51
CA GLY A 252 -0.72 28.59 -10.46
C GLY A 252 -0.16 28.42 -9.05
N ALA A 253 -0.98 28.58 -8.00
CA ALA A 253 -0.64 28.25 -6.61
C ALA A 253 -0.09 26.82 -6.46
N LEU A 254 -0.42 25.91 -7.38
CA LEU A 254 0.16 24.57 -7.47
C LEU A 254 1.71 24.59 -7.57
N PHE A 255 2.29 25.63 -8.17
CA PHE A 255 3.74 25.85 -8.18
C PHE A 255 4.28 26.14 -6.76
N CYS A 256 3.57 26.97 -5.97
CA CYS A 256 3.91 27.23 -4.57
C CYS A 256 3.75 25.98 -3.71
N HIS A 257 2.70 25.16 -3.93
CA HIS A 257 2.57 23.85 -3.28
C HIS A 257 3.74 22.90 -3.61
N THR A 258 4.20 22.90 -4.86
CA THR A 258 5.36 22.08 -5.26
C THR A 258 6.63 22.54 -4.54
N MET A 259 6.89 23.85 -4.49
CA MET A 259 8.07 24.37 -3.81
C MET A 259 8.02 24.12 -2.31
N SER A 260 6.92 24.49 -1.64
CA SER A 260 6.77 24.32 -0.19
C SER A 260 6.89 22.86 0.25
N LYS A 261 6.28 21.91 -0.48
CA LYS A 261 6.36 20.49 -0.12
C LYS A 261 7.70 19.85 -0.49
N TRP A 262 8.36 20.28 -1.57
CA TRP A 262 9.66 19.72 -1.98
C TRP A 262 10.85 20.34 -1.23
N LYS A 263 10.77 21.60 -0.84
CA LYS A 263 11.88 22.39 -0.28
C LYS A 263 11.70 22.91 1.13
N GLU A 264 10.54 22.66 1.75
CA GLU A 264 10.08 23.20 3.04
C GLU A 264 9.20 24.45 2.86
N GLU A 265 8.21 24.61 3.75
CA GLU A 265 7.19 25.66 3.68
C GLU A 265 7.77 27.08 3.70
N ASP A 266 8.93 27.26 4.36
CA ASP A 266 9.62 28.55 4.49
C ASP A 266 10.11 29.14 3.16
N VAL A 267 10.26 28.33 2.10
CA VAL A 267 10.79 28.80 0.81
C VAL A 267 9.99 29.96 0.22
N ILE A 268 8.67 29.94 0.41
CA ILE A 268 7.80 31.01 -0.11
C ILE A 268 8.05 32.31 0.66
N LYS A 269 8.13 32.25 1.99
CA LYS A 269 8.41 33.40 2.84
C LYS A 269 9.80 33.96 2.54
N ASP A 270 10.82 33.13 2.41
CA ASP A 270 12.20 33.56 2.10
C ASP A 270 12.28 34.34 0.77
N ILE A 271 11.50 33.93 -0.24
CA ILE A 271 11.37 34.67 -1.52
C ILE A 271 10.81 36.07 -1.26
N TRP A 272 9.76 36.20 -0.46
CA TRP A 272 9.16 37.49 -0.12
C TRP A 272 10.09 38.37 0.71
N GLU A 273 10.77 37.81 1.71
CA GLU A 273 11.75 38.55 2.52
C GLU A 273 12.91 39.08 1.68
N TYR A 274 13.42 38.28 0.74
CA TYR A 274 14.42 38.73 -0.21
C TYR A 274 13.87 39.82 -1.15
N SER A 275 12.63 39.64 -1.63
CA SER A 275 11.98 40.58 -2.55
C SER A 275 11.84 41.99 -1.96
N ALA A 276 11.79 42.12 -0.62
CA ALA A 276 11.64 43.39 0.07
C ALA A 276 12.79 44.38 -0.15
N ASN A 277 13.94 43.86 -0.60
CA ASN A 277 15.12 44.66 -0.92
C ASN A 277 15.57 44.48 -2.38
N SER A 278 14.77 43.80 -3.21
CA SER A 278 15.08 43.52 -4.61
C SER A 278 14.20 44.33 -5.56
N ASN A 279 14.82 44.93 -6.58
CA ASN A 279 14.12 45.57 -7.70
C ASN A 279 13.98 44.65 -8.93
N GLN A 280 14.37 43.39 -8.83
CA GLN A 280 14.29 42.43 -9.93
C GLN A 280 12.87 41.84 -10.07
N GLU A 281 12.59 41.13 -11.16
CA GLU A 281 11.36 40.32 -11.25
C GLU A 281 11.39 39.14 -10.27
N PHE A 282 10.21 38.63 -9.89
CA PHE A 282 10.12 37.49 -8.98
C PHE A 282 10.90 36.26 -9.45
N LEU A 283 10.98 36.03 -10.76
CA LEU A 283 11.74 34.88 -11.29
C LEU A 283 13.23 34.93 -10.89
N TYR A 284 13.84 36.12 -10.85
CA TYR A 284 15.21 36.29 -10.37
C TYR A 284 15.31 36.13 -8.87
N ASP A 285 14.34 36.67 -8.12
CA ASP A 285 14.28 36.54 -6.66
C ASP A 285 14.14 35.07 -6.25
N ILE A 286 13.22 34.34 -6.89
CA ILE A 286 13.02 32.89 -6.73
C ILE A 286 14.32 32.14 -7.01
N ASN A 287 14.92 32.36 -8.18
CA ASN A 287 16.15 31.64 -8.52
C ASN A 287 17.30 31.99 -7.56
N TYR A 288 17.41 33.24 -7.09
CA TYR A 288 18.42 33.65 -6.12
C TYR A 288 18.24 32.92 -4.78
N VAL A 289 17.02 32.90 -4.23
CA VAL A 289 16.74 32.19 -2.97
C VAL A 289 17.02 30.70 -3.10
N LEU A 290 16.60 30.09 -4.20
CA LEU A 290 16.81 28.66 -4.44
C LEU A 290 18.28 28.26 -4.59
N SER A 291 19.12 29.12 -5.20
CA SER A 291 20.49 28.77 -5.61
C SER A 291 21.60 29.39 -4.79
N SER A 292 21.32 30.46 -4.03
CA SER A 292 22.34 31.12 -3.24
C SER A 292 22.73 30.28 -2.02
N GLY A 293 24.01 30.33 -1.64
CA GLY A 293 24.49 29.69 -0.42
C GLY A 293 24.03 30.36 0.89
N ASN A 294 23.15 31.35 0.80
CA ASN A 294 22.55 32.03 1.95
C ASN A 294 21.33 31.26 2.50
N TYR A 295 20.76 30.34 1.70
CA TYR A 295 19.65 29.47 2.08
C TYR A 295 20.05 27.99 1.94
N THR A 296 19.25 27.09 2.50
CA THR A 296 19.54 25.64 2.56
C THR A 296 19.08 24.87 1.32
N TYR A 297 18.29 25.48 0.42
CA TYR A 297 17.60 24.79 -0.67
C TYR A 297 18.52 24.15 -1.73
N ASN A 298 19.68 24.76 -1.98
CA ASN A 298 20.74 24.29 -2.89
C ASN A 298 20.21 23.69 -4.21
N THR A 299 19.40 24.46 -4.93
CA THR A 299 18.80 24.08 -6.22
C THR A 299 18.74 25.27 -7.18
N SER A 300 17.96 25.19 -8.25
CA SER A 300 17.72 26.31 -9.16
C SER A 300 16.26 26.35 -9.59
N LEU A 301 15.81 27.48 -10.13
CA LEU A 301 14.47 27.58 -10.71
C LEU A 301 14.29 26.57 -11.85
N ALA A 302 15.30 26.36 -12.69
CA ALA A 302 15.27 25.35 -13.76
C ALA A 302 14.98 23.94 -13.23
N GLU A 303 15.59 23.55 -12.09
CA GLU A 303 15.34 22.24 -11.48
C GLU A 303 13.95 22.17 -10.80
N VAL A 304 13.48 23.25 -10.18
CA VAL A 304 12.10 23.31 -9.65
C VAL A 304 11.09 23.18 -10.80
N LEU A 305 11.30 23.84 -11.94
CA LEU A 305 10.43 23.69 -13.12
C LEU A 305 10.40 22.25 -13.63
N ARG A 306 11.56 21.56 -13.63
CA ARG A 306 11.65 20.13 -13.95
C ARG A 306 10.81 19.28 -13.00
N ARG A 307 10.97 19.52 -11.70
CA ARG A 307 10.24 18.82 -10.64
C ARG A 307 8.74 19.08 -10.75
N TYR A 308 8.34 20.33 -11.01
CA TYR A 308 6.96 20.75 -11.17
C TYR A 308 6.25 20.05 -12.34
N ALA A 309 6.95 19.83 -13.46
CA ALA A 309 6.41 19.04 -14.57
C ALA A 309 6.16 17.57 -14.17
N VAL A 310 7.06 16.95 -13.40
CA VAL A 310 6.85 15.58 -12.91
C VAL A 310 5.70 15.53 -11.91
N TRP A 311 5.63 16.47 -10.97
CA TRP A 311 4.63 16.48 -9.90
C TRP A 311 3.21 16.60 -10.43
N ARG A 312 3.00 17.46 -11.43
CA ARG A 312 1.71 17.61 -12.11
C ARG A 312 1.21 16.33 -12.80
N TYR A 313 2.06 15.32 -13.01
CA TYR A 313 1.62 13.99 -13.45
C TYR A 313 0.86 13.22 -12.35
N TYR A 314 1.24 13.39 -11.08
CA TYR A 314 0.72 12.64 -9.94
C TYR A 314 -0.52 13.30 -9.31
N THR A 315 -1.51 13.62 -10.14
CA THR A 315 -2.81 14.17 -9.71
C THR A 315 -3.96 13.28 -10.18
N GLY A 316 -5.13 13.39 -9.55
CA GLY A 316 -6.31 12.60 -9.87
C GLY A 316 -6.03 11.10 -9.75
N ASP A 317 -6.36 10.33 -10.79
CA ASP A 317 -6.17 8.87 -10.83
C ASP A 317 -4.70 8.43 -10.75
N TYR A 318 -3.75 9.36 -10.94
CA TYR A 318 -2.31 9.08 -10.86
C TYR A 318 -1.69 9.45 -9.51
N ASP A 319 -2.49 9.89 -8.54
CA ASP A 319 -2.02 10.15 -7.18
C ASP A 319 -1.33 8.92 -6.58
N ASP A 320 -0.12 9.14 -6.06
CA ASP A 320 0.69 8.13 -5.38
C ASP A 320 0.78 8.36 -3.85
N GLY A 321 0.12 9.41 -3.35
CA GLY A 321 0.12 9.84 -1.96
C GLY A 321 1.38 10.60 -1.52
N ASN A 322 2.34 10.86 -2.42
CA ASN A 322 3.64 11.45 -2.05
C ASN A 322 3.85 12.87 -2.58
N HIS A 323 3.24 13.23 -3.70
CA HIS A 323 3.53 14.48 -4.40
C HIS A 323 2.74 15.67 -3.81
N PHE A 324 1.43 15.70 -3.97
CA PHE A 324 0.58 16.75 -3.38
C PHE A 324 -0.28 16.20 -2.25
N ASP A 325 -0.60 17.03 -1.26
CA ASP A 325 -1.67 16.69 -0.34
C ASP A 325 -2.99 16.76 -1.09
N LYS A 326 -3.85 15.74 -0.90
CA LYS A 326 -5.16 15.64 -1.57
C LYS A 326 -5.05 15.61 -3.10
N ALA A 327 -3.96 15.10 -3.68
CA ALA A 327 -3.80 15.04 -5.13
C ALA A 327 -4.93 14.22 -5.80
N ASN A 328 -5.49 13.24 -5.08
CA ASN A 328 -6.69 12.50 -5.47
C ASN A 328 -7.97 13.36 -5.65
N LEU A 329 -8.03 14.57 -5.10
CA LEU A 329 -9.13 15.52 -5.31
C LEU A 329 -8.89 16.44 -6.50
N MET A 330 -7.65 16.57 -6.97
CA MET A 330 -7.30 17.40 -8.11
C MET A 330 -7.64 16.68 -9.42
N GLN A 331 -7.93 17.43 -10.47
CA GLN A 331 -8.07 16.85 -11.81
C GLN A 331 -6.77 16.17 -12.25
N GLY A 332 -6.90 15.00 -12.88
CA GLY A 332 -5.77 14.35 -13.54
C GLY A 332 -5.34 15.16 -14.75
N MET A 333 -4.03 15.25 -14.99
CA MET A 333 -3.55 15.81 -16.25
C MET A 333 -3.95 14.90 -17.43
N GLU A 334 -4.22 15.49 -18.60
CA GLU A 334 -4.53 14.74 -19.83
C GLU A 334 -3.32 14.59 -20.79
N PRO A 335 -2.90 13.36 -21.14
CA PRO A 335 -1.73 13.18 -21.98
C PRO A 335 -1.99 13.65 -23.41
N LEU A 336 -1.09 14.48 -23.91
CA LEU A 336 -1.09 14.94 -25.31
C LEU A 336 -1.12 13.77 -26.30
N ARG A 337 -0.43 12.66 -25.98
CA ARG A 337 -0.44 11.47 -26.83
C ARG A 337 -0.24 10.17 -26.05
N ARG A 338 -0.82 9.09 -26.58
CA ARG A 338 -0.66 7.72 -26.08
C ARG A 338 -0.25 6.77 -27.21
N HIS A 339 0.74 5.91 -26.96
CA HIS A 339 1.25 4.88 -27.86
C HIS A 339 1.11 3.51 -27.20
N ASN A 340 0.28 2.63 -27.77
CA ASN A 340 -0.17 1.39 -27.10
C ASN A 340 0.65 0.13 -27.43
N ASN A 341 1.80 0.28 -28.07
CA ASN A 341 2.72 -0.83 -28.38
C ASN A 341 4.20 -0.44 -28.13
N GLY A 342 4.43 0.62 -27.35
CA GLY A 342 5.75 1.16 -27.04
C GLY A 342 6.47 1.90 -28.17
N VAL A 343 5.94 1.93 -29.39
CA VAL A 343 6.60 2.50 -30.57
C VAL A 343 5.72 3.56 -31.20
N GLY A 344 6.32 4.69 -31.55
CA GLY A 344 5.62 5.81 -32.15
C GLY A 344 6.46 7.08 -32.16
N SER A 345 6.01 8.06 -32.93
CA SER A 345 6.64 9.38 -33.03
C SER A 345 5.59 10.47 -32.99
N GLY A 346 6.04 11.69 -32.73
CA GLY A 346 5.18 12.87 -32.69
C GLY A 346 6.00 14.13 -32.43
N ASN A 347 5.27 15.20 -32.15
CA ASN A 347 5.80 16.51 -31.80
C ASN A 347 4.90 17.18 -30.74
N SER A 348 5.19 18.44 -30.44
CA SER A 348 4.46 19.28 -29.49
C SER A 348 3.04 19.69 -29.95
N GLU A 349 2.65 19.47 -31.21
CA GLU A 349 1.34 19.91 -31.71
C GLU A 349 0.18 19.08 -31.14
N PRO A 350 -0.98 19.70 -30.83
CA PRO A 350 -1.31 21.13 -31.02
C PRO A 350 -0.92 22.05 -29.84
N GLU A 351 -0.27 21.52 -28.82
CA GLU A 351 -0.01 22.17 -27.53
C GLU A 351 1.46 22.61 -27.41
N ASN A 352 1.89 23.51 -28.30
CA ASN A 352 3.26 24.02 -28.28
C ASN A 352 3.60 24.68 -26.94
N LEU A 353 4.84 24.48 -26.51
CA LEU A 353 5.25 24.82 -25.15
C LEU A 353 5.61 26.30 -25.04
N ASN A 354 5.30 26.88 -23.89
CA ASN A 354 5.79 28.20 -23.52
C ASN A 354 6.86 28.06 -22.42
N SER A 355 7.94 28.84 -22.50
CA SER A 355 8.79 29.05 -21.34
C SER A 355 7.98 29.85 -20.33
N ARG A 356 7.87 29.46 -19.06
CA ARG A 356 8.82 28.78 -18.16
C ARG A 356 8.08 27.66 -17.45
N GLY A 357 8.49 26.41 -17.64
CA GLY A 357 7.81 25.24 -17.07
C GLY A 357 6.69 24.66 -17.92
N GLY A 358 6.43 25.19 -19.12
CA GLY A 358 5.52 24.55 -20.07
C GLY A 358 5.95 23.11 -20.35
N THR A 359 5.00 22.18 -20.27
CA THR A 359 5.23 20.74 -20.45
C THR A 359 4.06 20.05 -21.17
N ASN A 360 4.32 18.87 -21.71
CA ASN A 360 3.30 17.93 -22.16
C ASN A 360 3.61 16.54 -21.58
N TYR A 361 2.71 15.58 -21.77
CA TYR A 361 2.92 14.20 -21.35
C TYR A 361 2.61 13.24 -22.49
N ILE A 362 3.55 12.34 -22.78
CA ILE A 362 3.43 11.35 -23.83
C ILE A 362 3.59 9.97 -23.20
N VAL A 363 2.54 9.16 -23.28
CA VAL A 363 2.49 7.87 -22.60
C VAL A 363 2.74 6.73 -23.59
N PHE A 364 3.67 5.85 -23.26
CA PHE A 364 3.97 4.61 -23.98
C PHE A 364 3.55 3.42 -23.10
N LYS A 365 2.83 2.46 -23.67
CA LYS A 365 2.37 1.24 -22.99
C LYS A 365 2.58 0.00 -23.84
N HIS A 366 2.60 -1.16 -23.18
CA HIS A 366 2.53 -2.49 -23.79
C HIS A 366 3.58 -2.73 -24.89
N ALA A 367 4.80 -2.24 -24.68
CA ALA A 367 5.91 -2.59 -25.54
C ALA A 367 6.24 -4.08 -25.42
N ASN A 368 6.86 -4.62 -26.47
CA ASN A 368 7.41 -5.98 -26.43
C ASN A 368 8.79 -6.01 -25.75
N GLY A 369 8.87 -5.53 -24.51
CA GLY A 369 10.12 -5.38 -23.75
C GLY A 369 10.41 -3.93 -23.40
N VAL A 370 11.65 -3.51 -23.64
CA VAL A 370 12.11 -2.14 -23.41
C VAL A 370 11.99 -1.26 -24.64
N ILE A 371 11.97 0.05 -24.44
CA ILE A 371 11.93 1.06 -25.51
C ILE A 371 13.11 2.03 -25.40
N ASN A 372 13.57 2.52 -26.55
CA ASN A 372 14.45 3.68 -26.64
C ASN A 372 13.60 4.87 -27.08
N ILE A 373 13.80 6.03 -26.47
CA ILE A 373 13.12 7.27 -26.84
C ILE A 373 14.19 8.28 -27.27
N ASN A 374 14.04 8.82 -28.47
CA ASN A 374 14.75 10.01 -28.92
C ASN A 374 13.87 11.25 -28.72
N PHE A 375 14.45 12.30 -28.19
CA PHE A 375 13.84 13.61 -27.99
C PHE A 375 14.70 14.67 -28.66
N ASP A 376 14.07 15.56 -29.43
CA ASP A 376 14.72 16.68 -30.12
C ASP A 376 13.92 17.95 -29.84
N GLY A 377 14.40 18.76 -28.90
CA GLY A 377 13.80 20.04 -28.52
C GLY A 377 14.26 21.18 -29.43
N GLN A 378 13.47 22.26 -29.51
CA GLN A 378 13.87 23.43 -30.28
C GLN A 378 15.23 24.00 -29.85
N ASN A 379 16.03 24.43 -30.83
CA ASN A 379 17.32 25.09 -30.59
C ASN A 379 17.16 26.49 -29.95
N ASN A 380 18.22 26.97 -29.28
CA ASN A 380 18.29 28.31 -28.65
C ASN A 380 17.27 28.54 -27.51
N THR A 381 16.88 27.48 -26.83
CA THR A 381 16.14 27.51 -25.56
C THR A 381 16.71 26.42 -24.65
N GLN A 382 16.23 26.31 -23.42
CA GLN A 382 16.64 25.28 -22.48
C GLN A 382 15.49 24.31 -22.25
N PHE A 383 15.77 23.03 -22.49
CA PHE A 383 14.85 21.93 -22.24
C PHE A 383 15.41 20.99 -21.16
N ALA A 384 14.50 20.33 -20.46
CA ALA A 384 14.74 19.01 -19.91
C ALA A 384 13.75 18.01 -20.51
N ALA A 385 14.15 16.76 -20.59
CA ALA A 385 13.26 15.65 -20.94
C ALA A 385 13.43 14.54 -19.91
N ILE A 386 12.31 14.02 -19.41
CA ILE A 386 12.27 12.98 -18.39
C ILE A 386 11.49 11.79 -18.94
N GLY A 387 12.05 10.59 -18.80
CA GLY A 387 11.34 9.33 -19.00
C GLY A 387 10.92 8.77 -17.63
N LEU A 388 9.68 9.00 -17.25
CA LEU A 388 9.11 8.44 -16.02
C LEU A 388 8.61 7.02 -16.30
N GLU A 389 9.31 6.01 -15.77
CA GLU A 389 8.84 4.62 -15.80
C GLU A 389 7.81 4.42 -14.68
N LYS A 390 6.55 4.26 -15.06
CA LYS A 390 5.46 3.88 -14.18
C LYS A 390 5.42 2.37 -14.04
N ARG A 391 5.57 1.88 -12.82
CA ARG A 391 5.94 0.49 -12.52
C ARG A 391 4.84 -0.16 -11.69
N HIS A 392 4.31 -1.30 -12.16
CA HIS A 392 3.12 -1.88 -11.50
C HIS A 392 3.43 -2.60 -10.18
N TYR A 393 4.53 -3.36 -10.13
CA TYR A 393 4.93 -4.13 -8.95
C TYR A 393 6.06 -3.50 -8.14
N PHE A 394 6.62 -2.39 -8.63
CA PHE A 394 7.82 -1.75 -8.07
C PHE A 394 7.62 -0.23 -8.05
N SER A 395 8.48 0.49 -7.33
CA SER A 395 8.44 1.95 -7.33
C SER A 395 8.75 2.52 -8.72
N ASP A 396 8.12 3.65 -9.02
CA ASP A 396 8.37 4.42 -10.25
C ASP A 396 9.81 4.93 -10.31
N VAL A 397 10.33 5.13 -11.52
CA VAL A 397 11.72 5.57 -11.74
C VAL A 397 11.76 6.74 -12.71
N GLU A 398 12.33 7.86 -12.26
CA GLU A 398 12.63 9.02 -13.10
C GLU A 398 13.96 8.83 -13.84
N ASN A 399 13.94 9.01 -15.15
CA ASN A 399 15.13 8.93 -16.00
C ASN A 399 15.35 10.25 -16.74
N ASN A 400 16.31 11.05 -16.30
CA ASN A 400 16.64 12.31 -16.96
C ASN A 400 17.45 12.07 -18.24
N PHE A 401 17.05 12.70 -19.34
CA PHE A 401 17.76 12.64 -20.60
C PHE A 401 18.99 13.55 -20.56
N SER A 402 20.12 13.06 -21.06
CA SER A 402 21.28 13.90 -21.35
C SER A 402 21.08 14.58 -22.72
N LEU A 403 20.65 15.84 -22.71
CA LEU A 403 20.47 16.62 -23.92
C LEU A 403 21.78 17.33 -24.31
N ASN A 404 22.06 17.38 -25.61
CA ASN A 404 23.20 18.13 -26.16
C ASN A 404 22.87 19.64 -26.28
N SER A 405 23.80 20.44 -26.81
CA SER A 405 23.61 21.90 -27.00
C SER A 405 22.49 22.28 -27.97
N SER A 406 22.00 21.32 -28.75
CA SER A 406 20.86 21.44 -29.65
C SER A 406 19.57 20.86 -29.07
N ASN A 407 19.54 20.55 -27.77
CA ASN A 407 18.41 19.93 -27.07
C ASN A 407 17.99 18.55 -27.62
N ASP A 408 18.91 17.84 -28.28
CA ASP A 408 18.70 16.47 -28.76
C ASP A 408 19.34 15.46 -27.80
N GLY A 409 18.64 14.37 -27.51
CA GLY A 409 19.10 13.31 -26.64
C GLY A 409 18.25 12.05 -26.72
N THR A 410 18.89 10.92 -26.38
CA THR A 410 18.26 9.60 -26.36
C THR A 410 18.35 9.01 -24.97
N PHE A 411 17.25 8.42 -24.48
CA PHE A 411 17.30 7.48 -23.37
C PHE A 411 16.99 6.07 -23.88
N SER A 412 17.85 5.10 -23.53
CA SER A 412 17.75 3.74 -24.03
C SER A 412 17.27 2.76 -22.96
N SER A 413 16.55 1.73 -23.40
CA SER A 413 16.14 0.59 -22.59
C SER A 413 15.22 0.92 -21.39
N LEU A 414 14.26 1.83 -21.56
CA LEU A 414 13.20 2.07 -20.57
C LEU A 414 12.22 0.89 -20.55
N SER A 415 11.86 0.39 -19.37
CA SER A 415 10.88 -0.70 -19.20
C SER A 415 9.47 -0.23 -19.56
N CYS A 416 8.84 -0.90 -20.52
CA CYS A 416 7.49 -0.60 -20.98
C CYS A 416 6.71 -1.90 -21.26
N ILE A 417 7.09 -2.98 -20.58
CA ILE A 417 6.56 -4.34 -20.76
C ILE A 417 5.40 -4.63 -19.80
N GLY A 418 4.37 -5.32 -20.27
CA GLY A 418 3.21 -5.68 -19.46
C GLY A 418 2.47 -4.45 -18.97
N GLU A 419 2.20 -4.37 -17.67
CA GLU A 419 1.55 -3.20 -17.06
C GLU A 419 2.50 -2.01 -16.84
N ASP A 420 3.82 -2.18 -16.98
CA ASP A 420 4.74 -1.06 -16.91
C ASP A 420 4.49 -0.10 -18.10
N SER A 421 4.63 1.20 -17.85
CA SER A 421 4.50 2.23 -18.88
C SER A 421 5.57 3.30 -18.74
N VAL A 422 5.82 4.05 -19.81
CA VAL A 422 6.78 5.15 -19.80
C VAL A 422 6.06 6.43 -20.15
N VAL A 423 6.26 7.48 -19.37
CA VAL A 423 5.77 8.83 -19.65
C VAL A 423 6.97 9.70 -20.02
N LEU A 424 7.02 10.15 -21.27
CA LEU A 424 7.96 11.19 -21.69
C LEU A 424 7.37 12.55 -21.29
N ILE A 425 8.14 13.30 -20.50
CA ILE A 425 7.78 14.61 -19.96
C ILE A 425 8.83 15.62 -20.45
N PRO A 426 8.63 16.27 -21.61
CA PRO A 426 9.44 17.42 -22.00
C PRO A 426 9.02 18.65 -21.23
N VAL A 427 9.98 19.44 -20.75
CA VAL A 427 9.72 20.68 -20.02
C VAL A 427 10.69 21.76 -20.45
N VAL A 428 10.17 22.97 -20.66
CA VAL A 428 10.99 24.14 -20.97
C VAL A 428 11.54 24.72 -19.66
N THR A 429 12.84 24.57 -19.44
CA THR A 429 13.54 25.05 -18.23
C THR A 429 14.14 26.44 -18.40
N GLU A 430 14.11 27.00 -19.62
CA GLU A 430 14.45 28.39 -19.87
C GLU A 430 13.50 29.28 -19.07
N TRP A 431 14.06 30.03 -18.13
CA TRP A 431 13.28 30.90 -17.26
C TRP A 431 13.71 32.36 -17.35
N GLN A 432 14.80 32.69 -18.05
CA GLN A 432 15.25 34.07 -18.13
C GLN A 432 14.47 34.81 -19.22
N ASN A 433 14.39 34.20 -20.41
CA ASN A 433 13.77 34.81 -21.58
C ASN A 433 12.41 34.17 -21.86
N GLN A 434 11.35 34.99 -21.89
CA GLN A 434 10.01 34.51 -22.25
C GLN A 434 9.99 34.14 -23.74
N GLN A 435 9.49 32.93 -24.02
CA GLN A 435 9.41 32.35 -25.35
C GLN A 435 8.10 31.55 -25.44
N SER A 436 7.42 31.64 -26.57
CA SER A 436 6.13 30.97 -26.79
C SER A 436 6.15 30.17 -28.09
N GLY A 437 5.32 29.14 -28.17
CA GLY A 437 5.22 28.31 -29.38
C GLY A 437 6.49 27.49 -29.62
N LEU A 438 7.19 27.09 -28.55
CA LEU A 438 8.36 26.23 -28.61
C LEU A 438 7.96 24.82 -29.01
N THR A 439 8.73 24.25 -29.93
CA THR A 439 8.44 22.95 -30.50
C THR A 439 9.43 21.89 -30.02
N TYR A 440 9.01 20.63 -30.09
CA TYR A 440 9.90 19.48 -29.99
C TYR A 440 9.39 18.36 -30.88
N SER A 441 10.26 17.40 -31.20
CA SER A 441 9.87 16.12 -31.78
C SER A 441 10.38 14.97 -30.95
N TYR A 442 9.72 13.82 -31.05
CA TYR A 442 10.16 12.60 -30.41
C TYR A 442 9.87 11.38 -31.28
N SER A 443 10.66 10.34 -31.06
CA SER A 443 10.37 9.02 -31.60
C SER A 443 10.77 7.96 -30.60
N SER A 444 10.08 6.82 -30.65
CA SER A 444 10.39 5.65 -29.85
C SER A 444 10.56 4.43 -30.75
N SER A 445 11.39 3.51 -30.30
CA SER A 445 11.66 2.23 -30.97
C SER A 445 11.87 1.15 -29.91
N LEU A 446 11.73 -0.12 -30.29
CA LEU A 446 12.07 -1.21 -29.39
C LEU A 446 13.57 -1.17 -29.08
N GLY A 447 13.90 -1.19 -27.79
CA GLY A 447 15.27 -1.25 -27.31
C GLY A 447 15.80 -2.69 -27.32
N THR A 448 17.13 -2.82 -27.31
CA THR A 448 17.80 -4.12 -27.36
C THR A 448 17.91 -4.78 -25.99
N GLY A 449 17.97 -4.00 -24.90
CA GLY A 449 18.01 -4.49 -23.52
C GLY A 449 18.97 -5.69 -23.30
N ILE A 450 18.59 -6.55 -22.38
CA ILE A 450 19.15 -7.89 -22.18
C ILE A 450 18.10 -8.91 -22.61
N SER A 451 18.44 -9.78 -23.56
CA SER A 451 17.57 -10.89 -23.97
C SER A 451 17.50 -11.91 -22.84
N THR A 452 16.36 -11.97 -22.15
CA THR A 452 16.07 -12.90 -21.05
C THR A 452 15.14 -14.00 -21.55
N SER A 453 15.57 -15.26 -21.45
CA SER A 453 14.80 -16.43 -21.89
C SER A 453 13.97 -17.03 -20.77
N PHE A 454 12.78 -17.54 -21.09
CA PHE A 454 11.81 -18.06 -20.13
C PHE A 454 11.44 -19.50 -20.47
N TRP A 455 11.45 -20.39 -19.48
CA TRP A 455 11.28 -21.83 -19.70
C TRP A 455 10.34 -22.46 -18.66
N SER A 456 9.46 -23.36 -19.12
CA SER A 456 8.78 -24.36 -18.30
C SER A 456 9.43 -25.70 -18.62
N GLU A 457 10.19 -26.26 -17.68
CA GLU A 457 11.03 -27.43 -17.96
C GLU A 457 11.17 -28.41 -16.78
N LYS A 458 11.36 -29.69 -17.12
CA LYS A 458 11.82 -30.74 -16.22
C LYS A 458 13.08 -31.37 -16.78
N GLU A 459 14.15 -31.49 -15.98
CA GLU A 459 15.43 -32.09 -16.40
C GLU A 459 15.97 -31.51 -17.72
N ASN A 460 15.79 -30.19 -17.93
CA ASN A 460 16.13 -29.45 -19.15
C ASN A 460 15.32 -29.82 -20.41
N THR A 461 14.25 -30.60 -20.27
CA THR A 461 13.28 -30.83 -21.32
C THR A 461 12.18 -29.78 -21.25
N ASN A 462 11.96 -29.06 -22.35
CA ASN A 462 10.89 -28.07 -22.47
C ASN A 462 9.51 -28.77 -22.45
N LEU A 463 8.61 -28.31 -21.58
CA LEU A 463 7.25 -28.82 -21.43
C LEU A 463 6.24 -28.10 -22.36
N ASN A 464 6.70 -27.14 -23.16
CA ASN A 464 5.90 -26.31 -24.07
C ASN A 464 4.77 -25.54 -23.36
N GLY A 465 5.02 -25.09 -22.13
CA GLY A 465 4.16 -24.17 -21.40
C GLY A 465 4.30 -22.71 -21.83
N ASN A 466 3.71 -21.82 -21.05
CA ASN A 466 3.94 -20.39 -21.13
C ASN A 466 4.05 -19.76 -19.73
N LEU A 467 4.71 -18.62 -19.70
CA LEU A 467 4.98 -17.81 -18.51
C LEU A 467 4.49 -16.40 -18.76
N SER A 468 4.34 -15.62 -17.71
CA SER A 468 4.04 -14.19 -17.78
C SER A 468 5.15 -13.37 -17.14
N VAL A 469 5.50 -12.23 -17.75
CA VAL A 469 6.41 -11.21 -17.21
C VAL A 469 5.61 -9.93 -17.04
N GLN A 470 5.70 -9.28 -15.86
CA GLN A 470 4.79 -8.20 -15.46
C GLN A 470 3.36 -8.59 -15.84
N SER A 471 2.85 -9.64 -15.17
CA SER A 471 1.51 -10.24 -15.22
C SER A 471 0.85 -10.55 -16.57
N SER A 472 0.70 -9.58 -17.45
CA SER A 472 0.02 -9.70 -18.75
C SER A 472 0.91 -10.11 -19.92
N THR A 473 2.24 -9.88 -19.86
CA THR A 473 3.09 -10.25 -21.02
C THR A 473 3.38 -11.74 -21.02
N THR A 474 2.59 -12.49 -21.79
CA THR A 474 2.79 -13.92 -22.00
C THR A 474 4.03 -14.18 -22.87
N VAL A 475 4.82 -15.18 -22.47
CA VAL A 475 6.03 -15.68 -23.15
C VAL A 475 5.93 -17.19 -23.25
N ASN A 476 6.02 -17.75 -24.46
CA ASN A 476 6.05 -19.21 -24.59
C ASN A 476 7.37 -19.75 -24.05
N SER A 477 7.34 -20.96 -23.51
CA SER A 477 8.53 -21.63 -23.02
C SER A 477 9.56 -21.81 -24.14
N GLY A 478 10.75 -21.26 -23.96
CA GLY A 478 11.84 -21.21 -24.94
C GLY A 478 12.03 -19.83 -25.59
N ASP A 479 11.02 -18.96 -25.53
CA ASP A 479 11.10 -17.61 -26.08
C ASP A 479 11.82 -16.65 -25.10
N SER A 480 12.15 -15.46 -25.61
CA SER A 480 12.84 -14.42 -24.83
C SER A 480 12.14 -13.06 -24.91
N LYS A 481 12.38 -12.22 -23.89
CA LYS A 481 12.02 -10.80 -23.88
C LYS A 481 13.25 -9.94 -23.62
N HIS A 482 13.28 -8.76 -24.23
CA HIS A 482 14.33 -7.77 -24.00
C HIS A 482 13.98 -6.93 -22.78
N LEU A 483 14.74 -7.11 -21.70
CA LEU A 483 14.51 -6.45 -20.40
C LEU A 483 15.64 -5.45 -20.10
N ARG A 484 15.35 -4.44 -19.28
CA ARG A 484 16.37 -3.49 -18.79
C ARG A 484 17.36 -4.22 -17.89
N ASN A 485 18.66 -3.96 -18.10
CA ASN A 485 19.74 -4.55 -17.32
C ASN A 485 19.75 -4.03 -15.87
N LEU A 486 20.02 -4.91 -14.90
CA LEU A 486 20.04 -4.62 -13.46
C LEU A 486 18.72 -4.01 -12.98
N TYR A 487 17.60 -4.59 -13.42
CA TYR A 487 16.27 -4.07 -13.16
C TYR A 487 15.33 -5.19 -12.72
N GLN A 488 14.42 -4.89 -11.79
CA GLN A 488 13.52 -5.89 -11.21
C GLN A 488 12.29 -6.15 -12.09
N TYR A 489 11.83 -7.40 -12.14
CA TYR A 489 10.62 -7.82 -12.83
C TYR A 489 9.92 -8.91 -12.03
N ARG A 490 8.59 -8.97 -12.13
CA ARG A 490 7.80 -10.09 -11.66
C ARG A 490 7.57 -11.08 -12.79
N GLU A 491 7.75 -12.36 -12.52
CA GLU A 491 7.34 -13.42 -13.44
C GLU A 491 6.42 -14.43 -12.78
N LYS A 492 5.65 -15.15 -13.60
CA LYS A 492 4.69 -16.16 -13.18
C LYS A 492 4.67 -17.32 -14.17
N THR A 493 4.61 -18.56 -13.69
CA THR A 493 4.26 -19.69 -14.55
C THR A 493 2.74 -19.80 -14.65
N ASN A 494 2.21 -19.91 -15.88
CA ASN A 494 0.77 -19.91 -16.12
C ASN A 494 0.17 -21.31 -16.11
N GLN A 495 1.01 -22.34 -16.07
CA GLN A 495 0.61 -23.71 -15.80
C GLN A 495 1.15 -24.08 -14.43
N GLU A 496 0.29 -24.45 -13.50
CA GLU A 496 0.77 -25.01 -12.23
C GLU A 496 1.21 -26.47 -12.41
N ARG A 497 0.61 -27.20 -13.35
CA ARG A 497 0.94 -28.60 -13.68
C ARG A 497 0.76 -28.93 -15.15
N PHE A 498 1.40 -30.01 -15.57
CA PHE A 498 1.15 -30.71 -16.83
C PHE A 498 0.66 -32.13 -16.50
N SER A 499 -0.46 -32.54 -17.09
CA SER A 499 -1.11 -33.82 -16.77
C SER A 499 -0.32 -35.04 -17.26
N ASN A 500 0.56 -34.87 -18.24
CA ASN A 500 1.33 -35.98 -18.80
C ASN A 500 2.71 -35.52 -19.33
N PHE A 501 3.75 -35.90 -18.60
CA PHE A 501 5.14 -35.90 -19.03
C PHE A 501 5.68 -37.32 -18.84
N GLN A 502 6.03 -37.99 -19.95
CA GLN A 502 6.51 -39.38 -19.94
C GLN A 502 5.56 -40.37 -19.21
N GLY A 503 4.25 -40.15 -19.28
CA GLY A 503 3.23 -41.00 -18.66
C GLY A 503 2.82 -40.61 -17.24
N LYS A 504 3.37 -39.52 -16.68
CA LYS A 504 3.08 -39.06 -15.31
C LYS A 504 2.79 -37.56 -15.24
N PRO A 505 1.95 -37.09 -14.30
CA PRO A 505 1.78 -35.66 -14.07
C PRO A 505 3.05 -35.05 -13.46
N VAL A 506 3.35 -33.80 -13.85
CA VAL A 506 4.40 -32.99 -13.24
C VAL A 506 3.84 -31.65 -12.79
N LYS A 507 4.34 -31.13 -11.68
CA LYS A 507 3.88 -29.87 -11.05
C LYS A 507 5.06 -28.92 -10.85
N HIS A 508 4.80 -27.61 -10.92
CA HIS A 508 5.79 -26.58 -10.62
C HIS A 508 6.33 -26.78 -9.20
N ASN A 509 7.65 -26.93 -9.08
CA ASN A 509 8.34 -27.19 -7.84
C ASN A 509 9.14 -25.97 -7.38
N ASN A 510 9.93 -25.37 -8.28
CA ASN A 510 10.73 -24.19 -7.94
C ASN A 510 11.16 -23.40 -9.17
N TRP A 511 11.77 -22.25 -8.94
CA TRP A 511 12.40 -21.47 -9.99
C TRP A 511 13.91 -21.63 -10.00
N ASN A 512 14.50 -21.86 -11.17
CA ASN A 512 15.96 -21.89 -11.39
C ASN A 512 16.73 -22.89 -10.50
N LEU A 513 16.09 -23.96 -10.01
CA LEU A 513 16.65 -24.90 -9.02
C LEU A 513 16.89 -24.28 -7.63
N ILE A 514 16.29 -23.11 -7.37
CA ILE A 514 16.34 -22.42 -6.08
C ILE A 514 15.09 -22.81 -5.29
N HIS A 515 15.25 -23.77 -4.38
CA HIS A 515 14.15 -24.40 -3.63
C HIS A 515 13.28 -23.41 -2.84
N SER A 516 13.84 -22.30 -2.36
CA SER A 516 13.07 -21.26 -1.65
C SER A 516 12.14 -20.47 -2.57
N HIS A 517 12.34 -20.52 -3.89
CA HIS A 517 11.49 -19.87 -4.89
C HIS A 517 10.48 -20.87 -5.44
N TYR A 518 9.56 -21.35 -4.61
CA TYR A 518 8.60 -22.40 -4.97
C TYR A 518 7.20 -21.89 -5.33
N LEU A 519 6.96 -20.60 -5.15
CA LEU A 519 5.70 -19.98 -5.53
C LEU A 519 5.55 -19.92 -7.06
N LEU A 520 4.30 -19.88 -7.55
CA LEU A 520 3.97 -19.77 -8.97
C LEU A 520 4.45 -18.47 -9.59
N ASN A 521 4.67 -17.44 -8.76
CA ASN A 521 5.27 -16.18 -9.17
C ASN A 521 6.49 -15.87 -8.29
N LYS A 522 7.41 -15.08 -8.83
CA LYS A 522 8.52 -14.52 -8.07
C LYS A 522 9.00 -13.21 -8.71
N ASP A 523 9.72 -12.43 -7.94
CA ASP A 523 10.49 -11.30 -8.45
C ASP A 523 11.92 -11.73 -8.78
N PHE A 524 12.51 -11.16 -9.81
CA PHE A 524 13.91 -11.36 -10.19
C PHE A 524 14.52 -10.09 -10.76
N GLU A 525 15.85 -9.96 -10.67
CA GLU A 525 16.60 -8.91 -11.34
C GLU A 525 17.12 -9.42 -12.69
N ALA A 526 16.71 -8.80 -13.79
CA ALA A 526 17.22 -9.14 -15.12
C ALA A 526 18.64 -8.61 -15.30
N SER A 527 19.58 -9.48 -15.64
CA SER A 527 20.97 -9.10 -15.91
C SER A 527 21.62 -10.05 -16.91
N SER A 528 22.79 -9.71 -17.45
CA SER A 528 23.55 -10.63 -18.31
C SER A 528 23.92 -11.95 -17.62
N GLN A 529 23.99 -11.98 -16.29
CA GLN A 529 24.24 -13.18 -15.49
C GLN A 529 22.94 -13.90 -15.08
N ASN A 530 21.80 -13.20 -15.10
CA ASN A 530 20.48 -13.71 -14.75
C ASN A 530 19.47 -13.56 -15.92
N ASN A 531 19.89 -13.97 -17.12
CA ASN A 531 19.12 -13.84 -18.36
C ASN A 531 18.40 -15.14 -18.78
N ARG A 532 18.26 -16.10 -17.85
CA ARG A 532 17.46 -17.31 -18.06
C ARG A 532 16.63 -17.57 -16.81
N GLN A 533 15.32 -17.49 -16.97
CA GLN A 533 14.36 -17.86 -15.96
C GLN A 533 13.70 -19.20 -16.34
N SER A 534 13.56 -20.08 -15.37
CA SER A 534 13.06 -21.43 -15.59
C SER A 534 12.15 -21.86 -14.44
N ALA A 535 10.87 -22.00 -14.72
CA ALA A 535 9.93 -22.72 -13.88
C ALA A 535 10.27 -24.21 -13.99
N LYS A 536 10.73 -24.79 -12.87
CA LYS A 536 11.16 -26.17 -12.78
C LYS A 536 10.02 -27.03 -12.26
N TYR A 537 9.73 -28.08 -13.00
CA TYR A 537 8.67 -29.02 -12.67
C TYR A 537 9.26 -30.34 -12.21
N ASP A 538 8.54 -31.01 -11.31
CA ASP A 538 8.88 -32.35 -10.86
C ASP A 538 7.67 -33.27 -10.83
N PHE A 539 7.91 -34.58 -10.77
CA PHE A 539 6.85 -35.59 -10.75
C PHE A 539 5.97 -35.48 -9.52
N LEU A 540 4.67 -35.65 -9.71
CA LEU A 540 3.75 -35.97 -8.64
C LEU A 540 3.64 -37.49 -8.51
N GLU A 541 3.97 -38.00 -7.33
CA GLU A 541 3.89 -39.42 -7.00
C GLU A 541 2.82 -39.64 -5.95
N ASN A 542 2.08 -40.75 -6.05
CA ASN A 542 1.03 -41.03 -5.08
C ASN A 542 1.61 -41.12 -3.67
N GLY A 543 0.91 -40.53 -2.72
CA GLY A 543 1.21 -40.62 -1.30
C GLY A 543 -0.09 -40.51 -0.52
N LYS A 544 -0.08 -41.00 0.71
CA LYS A 544 -1.28 -41.02 1.56
C LYS A 544 -0.93 -40.68 2.99
N VAL A 545 -1.82 -39.92 3.62
CA VAL A 545 -1.82 -39.69 5.07
C VAL A 545 -3.08 -40.30 5.65
N GLN A 546 -2.95 -41.00 6.78
CA GLN A 546 -4.05 -41.65 7.47
C GLN A 546 -3.99 -41.38 8.96
N ILE A 547 -5.15 -41.32 9.60
CA ILE A 547 -5.30 -41.23 11.06
C ILE A 547 -5.92 -42.53 11.56
N LEU A 548 -5.22 -43.21 12.48
CA LEU A 548 -5.51 -44.58 12.90
C LEU A 548 -5.77 -44.63 14.41
N PRO A 549 -7.04 -44.68 14.85
CA PRO A 549 -7.40 -45.00 16.23
C PRO A 549 -6.89 -46.39 16.64
N GLU A 550 -6.05 -46.47 17.68
CA GLU A 550 -5.40 -47.72 18.15
C GLU A 550 -4.67 -48.51 17.03
N GLY A 551 -4.16 -47.81 16.02
CA GLY A 551 -3.43 -48.44 14.92
C GLY A 551 -4.30 -49.12 13.87
N TYR A 552 -5.62 -48.91 13.89
CA TYR A 552 -6.54 -49.38 12.85
C TYR A 552 -7.11 -48.23 12.03
N LEU A 553 -7.28 -48.45 10.72
CA LEU A 553 -7.98 -47.51 9.87
C LEU A 553 -9.49 -47.74 10.00
N ILE A 554 -10.21 -46.73 10.48
CA ILE A 554 -11.66 -46.79 10.66
C ILE A 554 -12.31 -45.70 9.80
N PRO A 555 -13.09 -46.06 8.76
CA PRO A 555 -13.68 -45.08 7.85
C PRO A 555 -14.50 -44.02 8.58
N GLY A 556 -14.20 -42.75 8.32
CA GLY A 556 -14.90 -41.60 8.91
C GLY A 556 -14.56 -41.31 10.37
N GLN A 557 -13.56 -41.97 10.96
CA GLN A 557 -13.09 -41.71 12.33
C GLN A 557 -11.65 -41.19 12.33
N GLY A 558 -11.42 -40.12 13.07
CA GLY A 558 -10.14 -39.42 13.14
C GLY A 558 -10.10 -38.18 12.27
N SER A 559 -9.48 -37.13 12.77
CA SER A 559 -9.20 -35.90 12.03
C SER A 559 -7.70 -35.65 11.96
N GLY A 560 -7.27 -35.00 10.89
CA GLY A 560 -5.88 -34.59 10.69
C GLY A 560 -5.79 -33.50 9.65
N SER A 561 -4.62 -32.90 9.56
CA SER A 561 -4.35 -31.83 8.60
C SER A 561 -3.05 -32.09 7.86
N PHE A 562 -3.00 -31.71 6.59
CA PHE A 562 -1.80 -31.82 5.76
C PHE A 562 -1.40 -30.43 5.26
N LEU A 563 -0.15 -30.05 5.47
CA LEU A 563 0.41 -28.81 4.94
C LEU A 563 1.13 -29.09 3.63
N ASP A 564 0.70 -28.42 2.57
CA ASP A 564 1.37 -28.39 1.27
C ASP A 564 1.82 -26.95 0.95
N PRO A 565 3.14 -26.66 0.96
CA PRO A 565 3.65 -25.34 0.58
C PRO A 565 3.35 -24.96 -0.88
N TRP A 566 3.16 -25.97 -1.74
CA TRP A 566 2.88 -25.79 -3.15
C TRP A 566 1.38 -25.72 -3.44
N TYR A 567 0.50 -25.72 -2.44
CA TYR A 567 -0.95 -25.81 -2.67
C TYR A 567 -1.51 -24.59 -3.39
N VAL A 568 -2.34 -24.82 -4.41
CA VAL A 568 -3.00 -23.76 -5.18
C VAL A 568 -4.51 -23.85 -5.02
N LEU A 569 -5.13 -22.72 -4.66
CA LEU A 569 -6.58 -22.60 -4.48
C LEU A 569 -7.31 -22.52 -5.83
N SER A 570 -8.63 -22.73 -5.80
CA SER A 570 -9.49 -22.67 -6.99
C SER A 570 -9.50 -21.31 -7.68
N ASP A 571 -9.21 -20.23 -6.95
CA ASP A 571 -9.02 -18.87 -7.49
C ASP A 571 -7.65 -18.65 -8.17
N GLY A 572 -6.77 -19.66 -8.13
CA GLY A 572 -5.42 -19.63 -8.71
C GLY A 572 -4.36 -18.99 -7.82
N THR A 573 -4.70 -18.59 -6.59
CA THR A 573 -3.74 -18.10 -5.60
C THR A 573 -2.96 -19.25 -4.96
N GLN A 574 -1.74 -18.94 -4.54
CA GLN A 574 -0.88 -19.86 -3.79
C GLN A 574 -0.56 -19.22 -2.44
N PRO A 575 -1.28 -19.57 -1.36
CA PRO A 575 -1.05 -18.99 -0.03
C PRO A 575 0.27 -19.43 0.61
N GLY A 576 1.01 -20.37 0.01
CA GLY A 576 2.23 -20.94 0.58
C GLY A 576 1.87 -22.08 1.54
N ASN A 577 2.28 -21.97 2.81
CA ASN A 577 2.05 -22.98 3.86
C ASN A 577 0.56 -23.15 4.19
N HIS A 578 -0.17 -23.88 3.34
CA HIS A 578 -1.60 -24.09 3.46
C HIS A 578 -1.93 -25.44 4.10
N TRP A 579 -2.74 -25.41 5.16
CA TRP A 579 -3.27 -26.60 5.82
C TRP A 579 -4.56 -27.05 5.15
N ILE A 580 -4.65 -28.37 4.92
CA ILE A 580 -5.80 -29.04 4.34
C ILE A 580 -6.30 -30.03 5.37
N ASP A 581 -7.46 -29.74 5.94
CA ASP A 581 -8.10 -30.62 6.91
C ASP A 581 -8.74 -31.82 6.20
N PHE A 582 -8.65 -32.98 6.83
CA PHE A 582 -9.25 -34.20 6.34
C PHE A 582 -9.76 -35.09 7.48
N THR A 583 -10.67 -35.98 7.12
CA THR A 583 -11.16 -37.03 8.02
C THR A 583 -10.52 -38.35 7.61
N TYR A 584 -10.00 -39.11 8.57
CA TYR A 584 -9.43 -40.47 8.52
C TYR A 584 -8.32 -40.76 7.49
N GLN A 585 -8.41 -40.25 6.26
CA GLN A 585 -7.37 -40.34 5.24
C GLN A 585 -7.41 -39.16 4.28
N TYR A 586 -6.24 -38.84 3.73
CA TYR A 586 -6.08 -37.87 2.66
C TYR A 586 -5.03 -38.33 1.66
N GLU A 587 -5.34 -38.13 0.38
CA GLU A 587 -4.41 -38.33 -0.72
C GLU A 587 -4.13 -36.94 -1.28
N PRO A 588 -2.94 -36.35 -1.03
CA PRO A 588 -2.61 -35.01 -1.47
C PRO A 588 -2.83 -34.82 -2.97
N ASN A 589 -3.38 -33.67 -3.36
CA ASN A 589 -3.61 -33.33 -4.77
C ASN A 589 -2.89 -32.03 -5.19
N GLY A 590 -2.39 -31.28 -4.21
CA GLY A 590 -1.64 -30.05 -4.39
C GLY A 590 -2.36 -28.89 -5.06
N LYS A 591 -3.64 -29.04 -5.36
CA LYS A 591 -4.49 -28.01 -5.93
C LYS A 591 -5.96 -28.34 -5.64
N GLU A 592 -6.70 -27.32 -5.23
CA GLU A 592 -8.12 -27.46 -4.92
C GLU A 592 -8.90 -27.93 -6.15
N GLY A 593 -9.70 -28.98 -5.96
CA GLY A 593 -10.50 -29.59 -7.03
C GLY A 593 -9.72 -30.39 -8.08
N ALA A 594 -8.40 -30.55 -7.94
CA ALA A 594 -7.62 -31.38 -8.87
C ALA A 594 -7.94 -32.87 -8.71
N THR A 595 -7.98 -33.59 -9.84
CA THR A 595 -8.17 -35.04 -9.88
C THR A 595 -6.85 -35.80 -9.80
N GLU A 596 -5.77 -35.22 -10.33
CA GLU A 596 -4.43 -35.76 -10.18
C GLU A 596 -3.96 -35.61 -8.73
N LYS A 597 -3.47 -36.73 -8.18
CA LYS A 597 -2.98 -36.84 -6.82
C LYS A 597 -1.47 -36.99 -6.83
N GLY A 598 -0.84 -36.55 -5.75
CA GLY A 598 0.52 -36.85 -5.44
C GLY A 598 1.23 -35.79 -4.62
N VAL A 599 2.44 -36.17 -4.22
CA VAL A 599 3.43 -35.40 -3.49
C VAL A 599 4.75 -35.44 -4.26
N PHE A 600 5.63 -34.48 -3.97
CA PHE A 600 7.03 -34.58 -4.38
C PHE A 600 7.77 -35.56 -3.47
N LEU A 601 8.57 -36.46 -4.05
CA LEU A 601 9.39 -37.39 -3.28
C LEU A 601 10.71 -36.73 -2.83
N GLY A 602 11.28 -37.23 -1.73
CA GLY A 602 12.64 -36.92 -1.28
C GLY A 602 12.89 -35.44 -0.95
N GLN A 603 11.86 -34.67 -0.58
CA GLN A 603 12.00 -33.27 -0.21
C GLN A 603 12.66 -33.15 1.18
N PRO A 604 13.88 -32.63 1.31
CA PRO A 604 14.56 -32.60 2.60
C PRO A 604 13.96 -31.55 3.54
N ILE A 605 13.84 -31.90 4.83
CA ILE A 605 13.36 -30.99 5.87
C ILE A 605 14.51 -30.06 6.29
N ILE A 606 14.59 -28.91 5.64
CA ILE A 606 15.65 -27.91 5.86
C ILE A 606 15.01 -26.53 6.07
N SER A 607 15.49 -25.79 7.05
CA SER A 607 15.06 -24.41 7.29
C SER A 607 15.22 -23.54 6.03
N GLY A 608 14.19 -22.77 5.69
CA GLY A 608 14.15 -21.93 4.50
C GLY A 608 13.80 -22.65 3.18
N ARG A 609 13.52 -23.96 3.21
CA ARG A 609 12.98 -24.71 2.06
C ARG A 609 11.52 -25.11 2.30
N PRO A 610 10.70 -25.21 1.25
CA PRO A 610 9.37 -25.82 1.37
C PRO A 610 9.50 -27.33 1.64
N TYR A 611 8.69 -27.83 2.57
CA TYR A 611 8.50 -29.26 2.82
C TYR A 611 7.09 -29.49 3.37
N TYR A 612 6.57 -30.70 3.20
CA TYR A 612 5.24 -31.08 3.68
C TYR A 612 5.23 -31.18 5.21
N LYS A 613 4.06 -30.93 5.82
CA LYS A 613 3.83 -31.25 7.23
C LYS A 613 2.53 -32.01 7.40
N VAL A 614 2.45 -32.73 8.51
CA VAL A 614 1.23 -33.39 8.97
C VAL A 614 0.91 -32.90 10.38
N ASP A 615 -0.37 -32.88 10.72
CA ASP A 615 -0.85 -32.56 12.05
C ASP A 615 -1.97 -33.52 12.48
N MET A 616 -1.96 -33.86 13.77
CA MET A 616 -3.03 -34.55 14.48
C MET A 616 -3.85 -33.52 15.29
N PRO A 617 -5.02 -33.88 15.82
CA PRO A 617 -5.85 -32.96 16.60
C PRO A 617 -5.09 -32.40 17.81
N LEU A 618 -5.25 -31.10 18.10
CA LEU A 618 -4.56 -30.41 19.21
C LEU A 618 -4.85 -31.07 20.57
N ASP A 619 -6.10 -31.49 20.78
CA ASP A 619 -6.60 -32.02 22.03
C ASP A 619 -7.25 -33.41 21.84
N GLU A 620 -8.05 -33.84 22.82
CA GLU A 620 -8.83 -35.07 22.73
C GLU A 620 -9.81 -35.05 21.55
N GLU A 621 -9.87 -36.17 20.83
CA GLU A 621 -10.89 -36.41 19.81
C GLU A 621 -11.87 -37.48 20.30
N ILE A 622 -13.18 -37.24 20.11
CA ILE A 622 -14.22 -38.19 20.48
C ILE A 622 -14.61 -39.01 19.26
N LEU A 623 -14.27 -40.29 19.27
CA LEU A 623 -14.48 -41.21 18.15
C LEU A 623 -15.39 -42.38 18.53
N ASN A 624 -16.08 -42.94 17.53
CA ASN A 624 -16.86 -44.16 17.67
C ASN A 624 -16.08 -45.36 17.14
N VAL A 625 -15.69 -46.26 18.03
CA VAL A 625 -14.99 -47.50 17.70
C VAL A 625 -15.80 -48.67 18.26
N ASN A 626 -16.13 -49.64 17.39
CA ASN A 626 -16.93 -50.82 17.74
C ASN A 626 -18.27 -50.50 18.44
N GLY A 627 -18.92 -49.39 18.05
CA GLY A 627 -20.20 -48.96 18.64
C GLY A 627 -20.07 -48.27 19.99
N GLN A 628 -18.85 -47.98 20.45
CA GLN A 628 -18.59 -47.25 21.69
C GLN A 628 -17.94 -45.91 21.41
N THR A 629 -18.44 -44.86 22.05
CA THR A 629 -17.83 -43.53 22.04
C THR A 629 -16.67 -43.49 23.04
N ARG A 630 -15.47 -43.16 22.55
CA ARG A 630 -14.24 -43.10 23.35
C ARG A 630 -13.45 -41.84 23.01
N LYS A 631 -12.66 -41.37 23.97
CA LYS A 631 -11.70 -40.27 23.79
C LYS A 631 -10.38 -40.82 23.25
N PHE A 632 -9.74 -40.05 22.39
CA PHE A 632 -8.47 -40.38 21.76
C PHE A 632 -7.52 -39.19 21.82
N TRP A 633 -6.21 -39.46 21.95
CA TRP A 633 -5.18 -38.43 21.93
C TRP A 633 -4.09 -38.75 20.90
N PRO A 634 -3.43 -37.73 20.33
CA PRO A 634 -2.24 -37.93 19.50
C PRO A 634 -1.20 -38.79 20.22
N TYR A 635 -0.65 -39.78 19.52
CA TYR A 635 0.40 -40.64 20.08
C TYR A 635 1.72 -40.50 19.32
N LYS A 636 1.75 -40.90 18.05
CA LYS A 636 2.95 -40.82 17.20
C LYS A 636 2.62 -40.95 15.72
N TRP A 637 3.58 -40.58 14.89
CA TRP A 637 3.63 -40.83 13.47
C TRP A 637 4.45 -42.08 13.15
N THR A 638 4.04 -42.82 12.12
CA THR A 638 4.77 -43.98 11.59
C THR A 638 4.40 -44.21 10.13
N GLY A 639 5.17 -45.00 9.39
CA GLY A 639 4.92 -45.26 7.98
C GLY A 639 6.00 -46.14 7.36
N GLU A 640 5.68 -46.72 6.21
CA GLU A 640 6.67 -47.38 5.35
C GLU A 640 7.05 -46.41 4.24
N ASP A 641 8.34 -46.30 3.94
CA ASP A 641 8.92 -45.33 2.99
C ASP A 641 8.55 -43.86 3.24
N VAL A 642 8.40 -43.50 4.52
CA VAL A 642 8.15 -42.14 5.00
C VAL A 642 9.13 -41.80 6.11
N GLU A 643 9.71 -40.59 6.06
CA GLU A 643 10.51 -40.04 7.15
C GLU A 643 9.76 -38.89 7.83
N PHE A 644 9.89 -38.80 9.15
CA PHE A 644 9.31 -37.74 9.97
C PHE A 644 10.41 -36.92 10.62
N GLN A 645 10.20 -35.61 10.72
CA GLN A 645 11.09 -34.73 11.46
C GLN A 645 11.17 -35.14 12.93
N GLU A 646 10.00 -35.29 13.56
CA GLU A 646 9.81 -35.67 14.95
C GLU A 646 8.60 -36.61 15.05
N GLU A 647 8.84 -37.91 15.29
CA GLU A 647 7.77 -38.93 15.23
C GLU A 647 6.72 -38.78 16.34
N TYR A 648 7.09 -38.22 17.49
CA TYR A 648 6.20 -38.08 18.65
C TYR A 648 5.56 -36.71 18.77
N ASP A 649 5.92 -35.77 17.88
CA ASP A 649 5.28 -34.47 17.84
C ASP A 649 3.92 -34.58 17.15
N ARG A 650 2.94 -33.86 17.69
CA ARG A 650 1.60 -33.75 17.09
C ARG A 650 1.68 -33.27 15.65
N GLN A 651 2.48 -32.23 15.45
CA GLN A 651 2.74 -31.59 14.17
C GLN A 651 4.20 -31.82 13.78
N THR A 652 4.45 -32.45 12.63
CA THR A 652 5.84 -32.74 12.18
C THR A 652 6.02 -32.53 10.68
N GLY A 653 7.24 -32.19 10.28
CA GLY A 653 7.67 -32.31 8.89
C GLY A 653 7.66 -33.77 8.43
N ILE A 654 7.38 -33.97 7.14
CA ILE A 654 7.28 -35.31 6.54
C ILE A 654 7.97 -35.34 5.16
N VAL A 655 8.65 -36.45 4.87
CA VAL A 655 9.23 -36.76 3.56
C VAL A 655 8.68 -38.10 3.07
N PHE A 656 8.15 -38.13 1.85
CA PHE A 656 7.78 -39.37 1.16
C PHE A 656 8.94 -39.83 0.30
N ASN A 657 9.37 -41.09 0.44
CA ASN A 657 10.56 -41.63 -0.24
C ASN A 657 10.24 -42.57 -1.40
N SER A 658 9.00 -43.08 -1.49
CA SER A 658 8.54 -43.93 -2.57
C SER A 658 7.12 -43.58 -3.01
N THR A 659 6.73 -44.08 -4.18
CA THR A 659 5.36 -43.98 -4.68
C THR A 659 4.45 -44.88 -3.84
N ASP A 660 3.21 -44.45 -3.63
CA ASP A 660 2.20 -45.10 -2.78
C ASP A 660 2.58 -45.20 -1.28
N ALA A 661 3.61 -44.46 -0.82
CA ALA A 661 4.00 -44.39 0.58
C ALA A 661 2.86 -43.88 1.48
N ILE A 662 2.74 -44.48 2.68
CA ILE A 662 1.62 -44.24 3.60
C ILE A 662 2.15 -43.75 4.95
N ALA A 663 1.86 -42.48 5.25
CA ALA A 663 2.05 -41.87 6.55
C ALA A 663 0.85 -42.13 7.46
N LYS A 664 1.10 -42.52 8.71
CA LYS A 664 0.06 -42.93 9.66
C LYS A 664 0.24 -42.16 10.97
N GLY A 665 -0.73 -41.31 11.29
CA GLY A 665 -0.87 -40.70 12.62
C GLY A 665 -1.66 -41.63 13.52
N ILE A 666 -1.06 -42.07 14.62
CA ILE A 666 -1.66 -43.01 15.56
C ILE A 666 -2.30 -42.22 16.68
N LEU A 667 -3.58 -42.50 16.95
CA LEU A 667 -4.28 -41.97 18.12
C LEU A 667 -4.43 -43.05 19.19
N LYS A 668 -4.06 -42.72 20.44
CA LYS A 668 -4.24 -43.60 21.60
C LYS A 668 -5.62 -43.36 22.20
N GLY A 669 -6.43 -44.41 22.27
CA GLY A 669 -7.76 -44.39 22.87
C GLY A 669 -7.71 -44.55 24.38
N GLN A 670 -8.64 -43.91 25.08
CA GLN A 670 -8.78 -44.03 26.53
C GLN A 670 -9.12 -45.45 26.95
N LEU A 671 -8.31 -46.05 27.83
CA LEU A 671 -8.55 -47.41 28.36
C LEU A 671 -8.82 -48.45 27.24
N MET A 672 -8.15 -48.31 26.11
CA MET A 672 -8.33 -49.17 24.94
C MET A 672 -7.04 -49.87 24.57
N SER A 673 -7.14 -51.12 24.15
CA SER A 673 -6.00 -51.89 23.66
C SER A 673 -6.34 -52.56 22.34
N ASN A 674 -5.37 -52.59 21.43
CA ASN A 674 -5.41 -53.44 20.25
C ASN A 674 -4.78 -54.83 20.48
N ASP A 675 -4.24 -55.08 21.67
CA ASP A 675 -3.75 -56.39 22.07
C ASP A 675 -4.84 -57.12 22.87
N GLN A 676 -5.29 -58.26 22.34
CA GLN A 676 -6.26 -59.10 23.02
C GLN A 676 -5.77 -59.56 24.40
N ASN A 677 -4.45 -59.65 24.60
CA ASN A 677 -3.84 -60.04 25.86
C ASN A 677 -3.41 -58.84 26.72
N GLY A 678 -3.83 -57.61 26.38
CA GLY A 678 -3.34 -56.38 27.02
C GLY A 678 -3.49 -56.34 28.55
N ILE A 679 -4.43 -57.11 29.09
CA ILE A 679 -4.64 -57.33 30.53
C ILE A 679 -4.58 -58.81 30.94
N ASP A 680 -4.35 -59.74 30.01
CA ASP A 680 -4.48 -61.18 30.24
C ASP A 680 -3.20 -61.77 30.84
N ASN A 681 -3.08 -61.71 32.17
CA ASN A 681 -2.14 -62.53 32.95
C ASN A 681 -2.63 -62.65 34.41
N PRO A 682 -3.21 -63.78 34.83
CA PRO A 682 -3.88 -63.90 36.13
C PRO A 682 -2.94 -63.80 37.33
N SER A 683 -1.63 -63.99 37.14
CA SER A 683 -0.61 -63.83 38.18
C SER A 683 -0.19 -62.38 38.41
N GLN A 684 -0.64 -61.42 37.60
CA GLN A 684 -0.23 -60.03 37.65
C GLN A 684 -1.45 -59.13 37.88
N ARG A 685 -1.36 -58.24 38.87
CA ARG A 685 -2.39 -57.22 39.10
C ARG A 685 -2.27 -56.15 38.02
N LYS A 686 -3.39 -55.80 37.36
CA LYS A 686 -3.44 -54.77 36.29
C LYS A 686 -4.18 -53.50 36.70
N MET A 687 -4.90 -53.55 37.82
CA MET A 687 -5.67 -52.44 38.33
C MET A 687 -5.61 -52.39 39.86
N VAL A 688 -5.47 -51.20 40.42
CA VAL A 688 -5.52 -50.93 41.86
C VAL A 688 -6.43 -49.73 42.14
N ARG A 689 -6.77 -49.55 43.42
CA ARG A 689 -7.44 -48.35 43.92
C ARG A 689 -6.66 -47.85 45.14
N THR A 690 -6.11 -46.64 45.03
CA THR A 690 -5.34 -45.98 46.09
C THR A 690 -6.22 -45.49 47.23
N ASP A 691 -5.61 -45.05 48.34
CA ASP A 691 -6.32 -44.64 49.56
C ASP A 691 -7.20 -43.40 49.35
N ASN A 692 -6.78 -42.47 48.48
CA ASN A 692 -7.59 -41.34 48.02
C ASN A 692 -8.80 -41.74 47.14
N GLY A 693 -8.92 -43.03 46.82
CA GLY A 693 -10.06 -43.62 46.13
C GLY A 693 -9.98 -43.59 44.60
N GLN A 694 -8.88 -43.11 44.01
CA GLN A 694 -8.64 -43.13 42.56
C GLN A 694 -8.26 -44.52 42.09
N TYR A 695 -8.72 -44.88 40.89
CA TYR A 695 -8.43 -46.16 40.25
C TYR A 695 -7.25 -45.99 39.30
N HIS A 696 -6.36 -46.97 39.26
CA HIS A 696 -5.19 -46.95 38.39
C HIS A 696 -5.15 -48.22 37.57
N VAL A 697 -4.80 -48.12 36.29
CA VAL A 697 -4.75 -49.25 35.36
C VAL A 697 -3.44 -49.22 34.61
N VAL A 698 -2.82 -50.39 34.46
CA VAL A 698 -1.71 -50.63 33.55
C VAL A 698 -2.04 -51.77 32.59
N TYR A 699 -1.72 -51.60 31.32
CA TYR A 699 -2.01 -52.60 30.30
C TYR A 699 -1.11 -52.42 29.08
N GLU A 700 -1.06 -53.44 28.22
CA GLU A 700 -0.32 -53.38 26.95
C GLU A 700 -1.25 -52.94 25.82
N SER A 701 -0.77 -52.07 24.95
CA SER A 701 -1.38 -51.77 23.65
C SER A 701 -0.29 -51.39 22.66
N MET A 702 -0.44 -51.71 21.37
CA MET A 702 0.46 -51.32 20.29
C MET A 702 1.94 -51.70 20.53
N GLY A 703 2.19 -52.80 21.27
CA GLY A 703 3.54 -53.23 21.63
C GLY A 703 4.22 -52.35 22.69
N THR A 704 3.44 -51.60 23.46
CA THR A 704 3.87 -50.61 24.45
C THR A 704 3.07 -50.83 25.74
N VAL A 705 3.64 -50.50 26.90
CA VAL A 705 2.91 -50.46 28.17
C VAL A 705 2.35 -49.06 28.41
N PHE A 706 1.05 -48.98 28.73
CA PHE A 706 0.34 -47.75 29.05
C PHE A 706 -0.17 -47.76 30.50
N TYR A 707 -0.20 -46.58 31.09
CA TYR A 707 -0.72 -46.31 32.43
C TYR A 707 -1.75 -45.19 32.37
N THR A 708 -2.83 -45.34 33.14
CA THR A 708 -3.84 -44.29 33.34
C THR A 708 -4.51 -44.43 34.70
N TYR A 709 -5.28 -43.42 35.08
CA TYR A 709 -5.98 -43.36 36.36
C TYR A 709 -7.27 -42.55 36.29
N SER A 710 -8.19 -42.80 37.22
CA SER A 710 -9.42 -42.04 37.34
C SER A 710 -9.17 -40.68 37.99
N LEU A 711 -9.79 -39.62 37.45
CA LEU A 711 -9.70 -38.25 37.99
C LEU A 711 -10.62 -38.05 39.20
N THR A 712 -11.45 -39.04 39.51
CA THR A 712 -12.38 -39.03 40.63
C THR A 712 -12.42 -40.41 41.28
N SER A 713 -13.03 -40.51 42.46
CA SER A 713 -13.30 -41.79 43.12
C SER A 713 -14.43 -42.61 42.48
N ASN A 714 -15.08 -42.09 41.43
CA ASN A 714 -16.09 -42.81 40.66
C ASN A 714 -15.42 -43.57 39.50
N PHE A 715 -15.49 -44.89 39.52
CA PHE A 715 -14.94 -45.76 38.47
C PHE A 715 -15.49 -45.43 37.07
N TYR A 716 -16.78 -45.10 37.00
CA TYR A 716 -17.45 -44.70 35.76
C TYR A 716 -17.32 -43.20 35.45
N GLY A 717 -16.51 -42.48 36.23
CA GLY A 717 -16.25 -41.06 36.08
C GLY A 717 -15.19 -40.75 35.02
N ALA A 718 -14.64 -39.54 35.07
CA ALA A 718 -13.58 -39.13 34.16
C ALA A 718 -12.25 -39.84 34.47
N TRP A 719 -11.50 -40.15 33.42
CA TRP A 719 -10.17 -40.74 33.48
C TRP A 719 -9.15 -39.81 32.83
N ALA A 720 -7.90 -39.90 33.29
CA ALA A 720 -6.78 -39.21 32.69
C ALA A 720 -6.47 -39.77 31.29
N PRO A 721 -5.77 -39.00 30.44
CA PRO A 721 -5.19 -39.54 29.21
C PRO A 721 -4.22 -40.70 29.53
N ASP A 722 -4.16 -41.68 28.63
CA ASP A 722 -3.23 -42.79 28.74
C ASP A 722 -1.79 -42.32 28.48
N VAL A 723 -0.90 -42.61 29.43
CA VAL A 723 0.51 -42.25 29.38
C VAL A 723 1.33 -43.46 28.95
N LYS A 724 2.17 -43.28 27.93
CA LYS A 724 3.18 -44.28 27.54
C LYS A 724 4.21 -44.44 28.65
N LEU A 725 4.50 -45.68 29.04
CA LEU A 725 5.63 -45.98 29.92
C LEU A 725 6.90 -46.32 29.12
N ASP A 726 6.84 -47.35 28.26
CA ASP A 726 8.01 -47.86 27.54
C ASP A 726 7.60 -48.57 26.25
N ASP A 727 8.30 -48.23 25.16
CA ASP A 727 8.17 -48.91 23.87
C ASP A 727 8.78 -50.32 23.99
N TYR A 728 8.11 -51.35 23.46
CA TYR A 728 8.51 -52.76 23.67
C TYR A 728 8.36 -53.26 25.11
N GLY A 729 7.51 -52.60 25.92
CA GLY A 729 7.11 -53.10 27.22
C GLY A 729 6.10 -54.26 27.13
N LYS A 730 6.21 -55.22 28.04
CA LYS A 730 5.29 -56.35 28.21
C LYS A 730 5.06 -56.74 29.67
N ASN A 731 4.00 -57.50 29.87
CA ASN A 731 3.61 -58.12 31.13
C ASN A 731 3.67 -57.14 32.31
N PRO A 732 2.94 -56.00 32.28
CA PRO A 732 3.00 -55.04 33.37
C PRO A 732 2.24 -55.54 34.61
N ALA A 733 2.70 -55.18 35.80
CA ALA A 733 1.97 -55.39 37.05
C ALA A 733 1.99 -54.10 37.88
N ILE A 734 0.91 -53.84 38.61
CA ILE A 734 0.73 -52.62 39.40
C ILE A 734 0.38 -52.93 40.85
N ASP A 735 1.00 -52.20 41.78
CA ASP A 735 0.62 -52.15 43.20
C ASP A 735 0.71 -50.70 43.73
N PHE A 736 0.33 -50.47 44.98
CA PHE A 736 0.37 -49.14 45.59
C PHE A 736 0.71 -49.19 47.09
N GLU A 737 1.22 -48.07 47.60
CA GLU A 737 1.41 -47.77 49.02
C GLU A 737 0.78 -46.40 49.30
N ALA A 738 -0.25 -46.36 50.15
CA ALA A 738 -1.07 -45.17 50.39
C ALA A 738 -1.63 -44.57 49.08
N ASP A 739 -1.07 -43.43 48.63
CA ASP A 739 -1.42 -42.82 47.36
C ASP A 739 -0.31 -42.96 46.30
N THR A 740 0.81 -43.61 46.60
CA THR A 740 1.91 -43.86 45.64
C THR A 740 1.67 -45.15 44.88
N VAL A 741 1.81 -45.13 43.56
CA VAL A 741 1.58 -46.28 42.68
C VAL A 741 2.90 -46.77 42.11
N MET A 742 3.08 -48.08 42.04
CA MET A 742 4.26 -48.74 41.50
C MET A 742 3.86 -49.64 40.34
N VAL A 743 4.53 -49.50 39.19
CA VAL A 743 4.29 -50.30 37.98
C VAL A 743 5.58 -51.00 37.60
N VAL A 744 5.58 -52.34 37.56
CA VAL A 744 6.69 -53.15 37.07
C VAL A 744 6.36 -53.78 35.73
N PHE A 745 7.30 -53.83 34.79
CA PHE A 745 7.12 -54.50 33.50
C PHE A 745 8.45 -54.95 32.93
N GLU A 746 8.42 -55.83 31.92
CA GLU A 746 9.62 -56.20 31.18
C GLU A 746 9.71 -55.43 29.87
N THR A 747 10.90 -55.06 29.43
CA THR A 747 11.13 -54.41 28.13
C THR A 747 12.31 -55.07 27.41
N TYR A 748 12.22 -55.11 26.08
CA TYR A 748 13.27 -55.61 25.22
C TYR A 748 13.31 -54.81 23.92
N ASN A 749 14.34 -53.98 23.79
CA ASN A 749 14.61 -53.28 22.53
C ASN A 749 15.82 -53.89 21.82
N PRO A 750 15.62 -54.68 20.75
CA PRO A 750 16.69 -55.37 20.03
C PRO A 750 17.69 -54.43 19.34
N GLN A 751 17.35 -53.16 19.19
CA GLN A 751 18.23 -52.15 18.58
C GLN A 751 19.35 -51.70 19.55
N TYR A 752 19.11 -51.78 20.87
CA TYR A 752 20.03 -51.26 21.88
C TYR A 752 20.64 -52.34 22.77
N SER A 753 19.96 -53.49 22.95
CA SER A 753 20.44 -54.55 23.83
C SER A 753 19.92 -55.93 23.41
N GLN A 754 20.67 -56.98 23.79
CA GLN A 754 20.20 -58.37 23.74
C GLN A 754 19.50 -58.79 25.05
N ASP A 755 19.52 -57.92 26.05
CA ASP A 755 19.03 -58.20 27.39
C ASP A 755 17.57 -57.75 27.56
N VAL A 756 16.82 -58.52 28.34
CA VAL A 756 15.47 -58.17 28.77
C VAL A 756 15.55 -57.48 30.11
N TYR A 757 15.11 -56.23 30.19
CA TYR A 757 15.15 -55.43 31.41
C TYR A 757 13.82 -55.49 32.13
N ILE A 758 13.86 -55.50 33.46
CA ILE A 758 12.69 -55.29 34.30
C ILE A 758 12.74 -53.88 34.83
N PHE A 759 11.75 -53.07 34.49
CA PHE A 759 11.64 -51.69 34.94
C PHE A 759 10.60 -51.57 36.03
N LEU A 760 10.86 -50.64 36.96
CA LEU A 760 9.88 -50.18 37.95
C LEU A 760 9.68 -48.68 37.78
N TYR A 761 8.42 -48.28 37.61
CA TYR A 761 7.95 -46.91 37.59
C TYR A 761 7.18 -46.63 38.87
N SER A 762 7.34 -45.42 39.41
CA SER A 762 6.55 -44.92 40.54
C SER A 762 5.80 -43.66 40.16
N PHE A 763 4.54 -43.56 40.57
CA PHE A 763 3.68 -42.41 40.36
C PHE A 763 3.15 -41.89 41.69
N VAL A 764 3.18 -40.57 41.88
CA VAL A 764 2.72 -39.90 43.10
C VAL A 764 1.65 -38.87 42.78
N PRO A 765 0.69 -38.61 43.69
CA PRO A 765 -0.31 -37.57 43.48
C PRO A 765 0.32 -36.18 43.64
N LEU A 766 -0.05 -35.29 42.75
CA LEU A 766 0.19 -33.86 42.83
C LEU A 766 -0.90 -33.20 43.68
N GLY A 767 -0.66 -31.97 44.14
CA GLY A 767 -1.60 -31.21 44.98
C GLY A 767 -2.98 -30.92 44.32
N ASN A 768 -3.14 -31.22 43.03
CA ASN A 768 -4.38 -31.08 42.26
C ASN A 768 -5.08 -32.43 41.98
N GLY A 769 -4.59 -33.55 42.52
CA GLY A 769 -5.18 -34.88 42.32
C GLY A 769 -4.79 -35.59 41.02
N PHE A 770 -3.89 -35.00 40.21
CA PHE A 770 -3.24 -35.68 39.08
C PHE A 770 -2.05 -36.50 39.57
N TYR A 771 -1.69 -37.55 38.84
CA TYR A 771 -0.51 -38.35 39.11
C TYR A 771 0.61 -38.02 38.13
N ASP A 772 1.83 -37.94 38.64
CA ASP A 772 3.05 -37.75 37.85
C ASP A 772 4.10 -38.81 38.19
N ALA A 773 4.98 -39.10 37.23
CA ALA A 773 6.05 -40.07 37.40
C ALA A 773 7.15 -39.49 38.31
N TRP A 774 7.48 -40.19 39.40
CA TRP A 774 8.44 -39.74 40.40
C TRP A 774 9.83 -40.36 40.23
N TYR A 775 9.88 -41.68 40.00
CA TYR A 775 11.09 -42.44 39.67
C TYR A 775 10.79 -43.52 38.64
N TYR A 776 11.75 -43.77 37.75
CA TYR A 776 11.78 -44.94 36.90
C TYR A 776 13.21 -45.48 36.82
N TYR A 777 13.41 -46.77 37.01
CA TYR A 777 14.73 -47.39 36.92
C TYR A 777 14.65 -48.88 36.58
N PRO A 778 15.69 -49.44 35.92
CA PRO A 778 15.80 -50.88 35.75
C PRO A 778 16.11 -51.53 37.10
N VAL A 779 15.28 -52.50 37.50
CA VAL A 779 15.44 -53.29 38.73
C VAL A 779 16.43 -54.44 38.52
N THR A 780 16.36 -55.10 37.37
CA THR A 780 17.25 -56.21 36.97
C THR A 780 17.20 -56.41 35.46
N HIS A 781 18.08 -57.25 34.91
CA HIS A 781 18.06 -57.68 33.51
C HIS A 781 18.37 -59.18 33.36
N TYR A 782 17.98 -59.76 32.22
CA TYR A 782 18.27 -61.13 31.83
C TYR A 782 18.98 -61.14 30.47
N SER A 783 20.16 -61.76 30.39
CA SER A 783 21.03 -61.69 29.20
C SER A 783 20.61 -62.58 28.02
N ASN A 784 19.31 -62.83 27.84
CA ASN A 784 18.78 -63.62 26.74
C ASN A 784 17.37 -63.17 26.37
N SER A 785 17.18 -62.79 25.11
CA SER A 785 15.90 -62.34 24.55
C SER A 785 14.78 -63.38 24.63
N SER A 786 15.08 -64.68 24.83
CA SER A 786 14.06 -65.71 25.06
C SER A 786 13.25 -65.51 26.36
N TYR A 787 13.74 -64.68 27.28
CA TYR A 787 12.99 -64.33 28.50
C TYR A 787 11.89 -63.29 28.23
N TYR A 788 11.97 -62.54 27.13
CA TYR A 788 11.01 -61.49 26.83
C TYR A 788 9.62 -62.09 26.60
N GLY A 789 8.65 -61.64 27.41
CA GLY A 789 7.28 -62.15 27.42
C GLY A 789 7.07 -63.33 28.37
N ASN A 790 8.14 -63.94 28.88
CA ASN A 790 8.09 -65.06 29.82
C ASN A 790 8.39 -64.65 31.27
N THR A 791 9.00 -63.49 31.50
CA THR A 791 9.44 -63.07 32.83
C THR A 791 8.28 -62.79 33.78
N LYS A 792 7.22 -62.15 33.28
CA LYS A 792 5.97 -61.86 34.01
C LYS A 792 6.21 -61.28 35.41
N PRO A 793 6.92 -60.13 35.53
CA PRO A 793 7.27 -59.57 36.82
C PRO A 793 6.03 -59.21 37.65
N VAL A 794 6.15 -59.28 38.97
CA VAL A 794 5.12 -58.86 39.91
C VAL A 794 5.71 -57.88 40.91
N VAL A 795 4.94 -56.86 41.24
CA VAL A 795 5.25 -55.92 42.32
C VAL A 795 4.22 -56.14 43.42
N SER A 796 4.69 -56.15 44.66
CA SER A 796 3.85 -56.14 45.83
C SER A 796 4.43 -55.15 46.82
N TYR A 797 3.61 -54.27 47.36
CA TYR A 797 3.96 -53.58 48.58
C TYR A 797 3.78 -54.54 49.77
N ALA A 798 4.75 -54.53 50.68
CA ALA A 798 4.67 -55.22 51.96
C ALA A 798 5.13 -54.25 53.04
N PRO A 799 4.30 -53.94 54.06
CA PRO A 799 4.81 -53.24 55.22
C PRO A 799 5.84 -54.15 55.88
N TYR A 800 7.08 -53.67 56.03
CA TYR A 800 8.06 -54.34 56.89
C TYR A 800 7.48 -54.32 58.32
N GLU A 801 7.08 -55.48 58.83
CA GLU A 801 6.84 -55.68 60.27
C GLU A 801 8.13 -55.61 61.08
#